data_AF-X0SGE3-F1
#
_entry.id   AF-X0SGE3-F1
#
_cell.length_a   1.000
_cell.length_b   1.000
_cell.length_c   1.000
_cell.angle_alpha   90.00
_cell.angle_beta   90.00
_cell.angle_gamma   90.00
#
_symmetry.space_group_name_H-M   'P 1'
#
loop_
_entity.id
_entity.type
_entity.pdbx_description
1 polymer ?
#
loop_
_entity_poly.entity_id
_entity_poly.type
_entity_poly.pdbx_seq_one_letter_code
_entity_poly.pdbx_strand_id
1 'polypeptide(L)'
;MSVKKQSDDELFGYKRREQRREEEKKDVLVEADFICQKLWESFLKNFEVEKPEVNEESIYQLYEDIYKEFEESKYISTGLMPIALTKRLFFFNNINRERKRKGLEPLPAPTVAYQPQRPKNTAVRDAFFYLPKLQDIMKEAVQIWQTKNSFTLVDGLAWLMFSLLMHGRIHSVDVLNAVYVHITTKKQLHKLADDMVYIPLDIVSKTYGNQIVDIDGSDEKIISYSKWVFIDDISRLWLVKVNQLLEDETSKIPSFHSSVRQLGNLTRQKFKADNLEKTDFLSYLNIYWQTLANVHIDQQLVELLVQHDTHTAISLNDWQAYLGAPQESDTTTVKNEYITVNRLNKTTQNLQDEVVGIEDSVSKNKAHKNVLKDIRRALMGSRKKIKEQLEALTEIHEGYSERGLILWMVDLNAINKAISTLSRYLTEVGEAFLYGTRDEDITDYQVHQYEFLYDSIIAKKNTLNIGYTQTVLNSLHQSLKKHLGAPHVHLQRENDPKIVSSSLISLDLYKHILLSVSNQIALSSYNKSMMKVIFTLLYRTGLRINELLGIRLTDIEYDRDTYSDINLIIRSNSHRTLKSDDGTRRITLSVLLKPSEFKELQAYFIERTRHKKEGKYLFALEGLSTPLDRGSVDRVFKEVVGLITNTWYCIVFAIMLYLTWQ
;
A
#
# COMPACT_ATOMS: atom_id res chain seq x y z
N MET A 1 45.51 40.37 -26.76
CA MET A 1 46.10 39.21 -26.05
C MET A 1 45.18 38.03 -26.19
N SER A 2 45.75 36.89 -26.59
CA SER A 2 45.07 35.67 -27.01
C SER A 2 44.10 35.12 -25.97
N VAL A 3 42.90 34.79 -26.44
CA VAL A 3 41.96 33.87 -25.81
C VAL A 3 42.67 32.52 -25.64
N LYS A 4 42.92 32.09 -24.41
CA LYS A 4 43.16 30.68 -24.11
C LYS A 4 41.80 30.06 -23.76
N LYS A 5 41.25 29.34 -24.73
CA LYS A 5 40.31 28.24 -24.49
C LYS A 5 40.98 27.30 -23.50
N GLN A 6 40.52 27.27 -22.25
CA GLN A 6 40.80 26.17 -21.34
C GLN A 6 39.64 25.18 -21.49
N SER A 7 39.98 24.03 -22.05
CA SER A 7 39.16 22.85 -22.24
C SER A 7 38.81 22.19 -20.91
N ASP A 8 37.67 21.51 -20.92
CA ASP A 8 37.14 20.56 -19.93
C ASP A 8 36.76 21.14 -18.56
N ASP A 9 35.53 21.66 -18.51
CA ASP A 9 34.80 21.94 -17.26
C ASP A 9 34.70 20.68 -16.40
N GLU A 10 35.42 20.67 -15.27
CA GLU A 10 35.28 19.67 -14.22
C GLU A 10 33.85 19.67 -13.66
N LEU A 11 33.01 18.75 -14.13
CA LEU A 11 31.67 18.53 -13.61
C LEU A 11 31.69 18.36 -12.08
N PHE A 12 30.82 19.07 -11.35
CA PHE A 12 30.63 18.87 -9.91
C PHE A 12 30.40 17.39 -9.57
N GLY A 13 30.86 16.94 -8.40
CA GLY A 13 30.85 15.52 -8.03
C GLY A 13 29.47 14.82 -8.09
N TYR A 14 28.37 15.55 -7.91
CA TYR A 14 27.02 14.98 -8.09
C TYR A 14 26.67 14.78 -9.58
N LYS A 15 27.09 15.69 -10.47
CA LYS A 15 26.91 15.57 -11.93
C LYS A 15 27.75 14.42 -12.50
N ARG A 16 28.99 14.24 -12.03
CA ARG A 16 29.81 13.07 -12.41
C ARG A 16 29.16 11.73 -12.01
N ARG A 17 28.59 11.66 -10.81
CA ARG A 17 27.83 10.48 -10.35
C ARG A 17 26.54 10.26 -11.13
N GLU A 18 25.89 11.34 -11.54
CA GLU A 18 24.68 11.27 -12.38
C GLU A 18 25.02 10.76 -13.78
N GLN A 19 26.01 11.36 -14.45
CA GLN A 19 26.49 10.90 -15.75
C GLN A 19 26.96 9.45 -15.72
N ARG A 20 27.76 9.04 -14.72
CA ARG A 20 28.20 7.65 -14.60
C ARG A 20 27.02 6.69 -14.48
N ARG A 21 25.97 7.06 -13.74
CA ARG A 21 24.74 6.26 -13.66
C ARG A 21 23.97 6.25 -14.96
N GLU A 22 23.94 7.34 -15.72
CA GLU A 22 23.30 7.40 -17.03
C GLU A 22 24.05 6.55 -18.06
N GLU A 23 25.39 6.58 -18.05
CA GLU A 23 26.26 5.74 -18.87
C GLU A 23 26.08 4.26 -18.51
N GLU A 24 26.19 3.88 -17.23
CA GLU A 24 25.95 2.51 -16.75
C GLU A 24 24.55 2.00 -17.18
N LYS A 25 23.53 2.86 -17.09
CA LYS A 25 22.17 2.50 -17.57
C LYS A 25 22.13 2.32 -19.07
N LYS A 26 22.78 3.19 -19.84
CA LYS A 26 22.80 3.13 -21.30
C LYS A 26 23.50 1.85 -21.77
N ASP A 27 24.62 1.49 -21.16
CA ASP A 27 25.36 0.27 -21.48
C ASP A 27 24.51 -0.98 -21.20
N VAL A 28 23.83 -1.03 -20.05
CA VAL A 28 22.89 -2.11 -19.74
C VAL A 28 21.74 -2.18 -20.75
N LEU A 29 21.19 -1.03 -21.17
CA LEU A 29 20.11 -1.02 -22.17
C LEU A 29 20.56 -1.52 -23.54
N VAL A 30 21.80 -1.22 -23.95
CA VAL A 30 22.38 -1.69 -25.20
C VAL A 30 22.65 -3.19 -25.14
N GLU A 31 23.29 -3.66 -24.08
CA GLU A 31 23.58 -5.09 -23.88
C GLU A 31 22.29 -5.91 -23.80
N ALA A 32 21.29 -5.43 -23.05
CA ALA A 32 20.02 -6.12 -22.93
C ALA A 32 19.28 -6.21 -24.28
N ASP A 33 19.34 -5.16 -25.11
CA ASP A 33 18.78 -5.18 -26.47
C ASP A 33 19.50 -6.20 -27.34
N PHE A 34 20.83 -6.22 -27.27
CA PHE A 34 21.66 -7.14 -28.03
C PHE A 34 21.36 -8.60 -27.69
N ILE A 35 21.29 -8.94 -26.40
CA ILE A 35 20.94 -10.30 -25.95
C ILE A 35 19.52 -10.67 -26.40
N CYS A 36 18.54 -9.77 -26.24
CA CYS A 36 17.17 -10.02 -26.69
C CYS A 36 17.12 -10.28 -28.20
N GLN A 37 17.80 -9.45 -28.99
CA GLN A 37 17.85 -9.59 -30.44
C GLN A 37 18.54 -10.89 -30.87
N LYS A 38 19.72 -11.19 -30.31
CA LYS A 38 20.49 -12.41 -30.59
C LYS A 38 19.67 -13.67 -30.35
N LEU A 39 19.04 -13.78 -29.18
CA LEU A 39 18.24 -14.96 -28.83
C LEU A 39 16.94 -15.03 -29.61
N TRP A 40 16.30 -13.90 -29.90
CA TRP A 40 15.13 -13.85 -30.78
C TRP A 40 15.45 -14.31 -32.21
N GLU A 41 16.56 -13.85 -32.78
CA GLU A 41 17.00 -14.29 -34.12
C GLU A 41 17.34 -15.78 -34.15
N SER A 42 17.99 -16.30 -33.10
CA SER A 42 18.25 -17.73 -32.95
C SER A 42 16.97 -18.53 -32.84
N PHE A 43 16.01 -18.03 -32.06
CA PHE A 43 14.69 -18.63 -31.90
C PHE A 43 13.96 -18.72 -33.25
N LEU A 44 13.93 -17.63 -34.03
CA LEU A 44 13.31 -17.61 -35.36
C LEU A 44 13.98 -18.58 -36.34
N LYS A 45 15.32 -18.68 -36.35
CA LYS A 45 16.04 -19.62 -37.22
C LYS A 45 15.72 -21.08 -36.90
N ASN A 46 15.60 -21.41 -35.61
CA ASN A 46 15.20 -22.75 -35.20
C ASN A 46 13.74 -23.03 -35.56
N PHE A 47 12.89 -22.00 -35.54
CA PHE A 47 11.47 -22.07 -35.92
C PHE A 47 11.23 -22.28 -37.42
N GLU A 48 12.11 -21.77 -38.30
CA GLU A 48 12.02 -22.00 -39.75
C GLU A 48 12.27 -23.47 -40.16
N VAL A 49 12.88 -24.28 -39.28
CA VAL A 49 13.29 -25.67 -39.56
C VAL A 49 12.27 -26.71 -39.05
N GLU A 50 11.53 -26.43 -37.97
CA GLU A 50 10.68 -27.40 -37.27
C GLU A 50 9.24 -26.89 -37.03
N LYS A 51 8.37 -26.92 -38.06
CA LYS A 51 6.89 -26.69 -38.02
C LYS A 51 6.38 -25.28 -37.55
N PRO A 52 5.14 -24.88 -37.91
CA PRO A 52 4.80 -23.46 -38.15
C PRO A 52 4.01 -22.73 -37.05
N GLU A 53 3.71 -23.34 -35.89
CA GLU A 53 2.89 -22.69 -34.86
C GLU A 53 3.71 -22.36 -33.60
N VAL A 54 3.94 -21.06 -33.37
CA VAL A 54 4.55 -20.51 -32.15
C VAL A 54 3.60 -20.74 -30.99
N ASN A 55 3.88 -21.76 -30.17
CA ASN A 55 3.15 -21.97 -28.91
C ASN A 55 3.73 -21.07 -27.79
N GLU A 56 2.91 -20.76 -26.79
CA GLU A 56 3.31 -19.86 -25.70
C GLU A 56 4.49 -20.40 -24.88
N GLU A 57 4.60 -21.72 -24.72
CA GLU A 57 5.65 -22.39 -23.97
C GLU A 57 7.05 -22.10 -24.54
N SER A 58 7.20 -22.17 -25.87
CA SER A 58 8.47 -21.87 -26.54
C SER A 58 8.91 -20.41 -26.34
N ILE A 59 7.94 -19.49 -26.23
CA ILE A 59 8.20 -18.06 -25.96
C ILE A 59 8.60 -17.83 -24.50
N TYR A 60 7.96 -18.53 -23.55
CA TYR A 60 8.39 -18.44 -22.15
C TYR A 60 9.77 -19.04 -21.93
N GLN A 61 10.11 -20.13 -22.61
CA GLN A 61 11.46 -20.70 -22.56
C GLN A 61 12.49 -19.70 -23.10
N LEU A 62 12.18 -19.02 -24.22
CA LEU A 62 13.02 -17.92 -24.72
C LEU A 62 13.18 -16.80 -23.67
N TYR A 63 12.13 -16.46 -22.92
CA TYR A 63 12.24 -15.45 -21.86
C TYR A 63 13.17 -15.89 -20.73
N GLU A 64 13.15 -17.16 -20.33
CA GLU A 64 14.06 -17.72 -19.34
C GLU A 64 15.50 -17.75 -19.87
N ASP A 65 15.71 -18.11 -21.13
CA ASP A 65 17.03 -18.10 -21.76
C ASP A 65 17.62 -16.69 -21.81
N ILE A 66 16.80 -15.69 -22.15
CA ILE A 66 17.18 -14.27 -22.10
C ILE A 66 17.53 -13.86 -20.66
N TYR A 67 16.76 -14.31 -19.67
CA TYR A 67 17.03 -13.99 -18.28
C TYR A 67 18.35 -14.58 -17.79
N LYS A 68 18.63 -15.82 -18.15
CA LYS A 68 19.89 -16.50 -17.82
C LYS A 68 21.10 -15.79 -18.43
N GLU A 69 21.01 -15.39 -19.70
CA GLU A 69 22.06 -14.58 -20.35
C GLU A 69 22.21 -13.20 -19.70
N PHE A 70 21.13 -12.60 -19.18
CA PHE A 70 21.26 -11.38 -18.36
C PHE A 70 22.02 -11.64 -17.06
N GLU A 71 21.79 -12.76 -16.37
CA GLU A 71 22.50 -13.11 -15.13
C GLU A 71 23.98 -13.41 -15.37
N GLU A 72 24.31 -14.02 -16.50
CA GLU A 72 25.68 -14.36 -16.89
C GLU A 72 26.45 -13.17 -17.51
N SER A 73 25.74 -12.12 -17.94
CA SER A 73 26.36 -10.94 -18.55
C SER A 73 27.18 -10.13 -17.53
N LYS A 74 28.42 -9.81 -17.91
CA LYS A 74 29.33 -8.96 -17.11
C LYS A 74 28.88 -7.51 -17.03
N TYR A 75 28.00 -7.07 -17.92
CA TYR A 75 27.52 -5.68 -17.99
C TYR A 75 26.25 -5.46 -17.15
N ILE A 76 25.50 -6.53 -16.85
CA ILE A 76 24.21 -6.45 -16.15
C ILE A 76 24.40 -6.90 -14.70
N SER A 77 24.70 -5.95 -13.81
CA SER A 77 24.75 -6.24 -12.37
C SER A 77 23.36 -6.50 -11.78
N THR A 78 23.30 -7.21 -10.64
CA THR A 78 22.04 -7.51 -9.92
C THR A 78 21.19 -6.27 -9.63
N GLY A 79 21.81 -5.12 -9.35
CA GLY A 79 21.10 -3.86 -9.10
C GLY A 79 20.47 -3.23 -10.36
N LEU A 80 20.99 -3.57 -11.54
CA LEU A 80 20.53 -3.06 -12.85
C LEU A 80 19.68 -4.08 -13.61
N MET A 81 19.57 -5.32 -13.12
CA MET A 81 18.72 -6.37 -13.67
C MET A 81 17.29 -5.92 -14.03
N PRO A 82 16.57 -5.12 -13.20
CA PRO A 82 15.22 -4.74 -13.57
C PRO A 82 15.17 -3.73 -14.74
N ILE A 83 16.27 -3.03 -15.05
CA ILE A 83 16.39 -2.18 -16.25
C ILE A 83 16.49 -3.07 -17.50
N ALA A 84 17.32 -4.12 -17.45
CA ALA A 84 17.43 -5.10 -18.53
C ALA A 84 16.10 -5.83 -18.79
N LEU A 85 15.41 -6.26 -17.73
CA LEU A 85 14.07 -6.85 -17.82
C LEU A 85 13.04 -5.88 -18.42
N THR A 86 13.10 -4.60 -18.06
CA THR A 86 12.24 -3.57 -18.65
C THR A 86 12.51 -3.41 -20.15
N LYS A 87 13.77 -3.45 -20.57
CA LYS A 87 14.16 -3.41 -21.98
C LYS A 87 13.66 -4.63 -22.75
N ARG A 88 13.76 -5.84 -22.18
CA ARG A 88 13.14 -7.06 -22.72
C ARG A 88 11.64 -6.88 -22.96
N LEU A 89 10.91 -6.34 -21.99
CA LEU A 89 9.49 -6.04 -22.15
C LEU A 89 9.20 -5.07 -23.30
N PHE A 90 9.96 -3.99 -23.41
CA PHE A 90 9.79 -3.07 -24.54
C PHE A 90 10.09 -3.72 -25.89
N PHE A 91 11.09 -4.59 -25.96
CA PHE A 91 11.44 -5.35 -27.15
C PHE A 91 10.26 -6.21 -27.64
N PHE A 92 9.70 -7.06 -26.78
CA PHE A 92 8.57 -7.92 -27.14
C PHE A 92 7.25 -7.14 -27.34
N ASN A 93 7.05 -6.03 -26.63
CA ASN A 93 5.93 -5.14 -26.91
C ASN A 93 5.99 -4.52 -28.31
N ASN A 94 7.19 -4.19 -28.81
CA ASN A 94 7.35 -3.70 -30.18
C ASN A 94 7.03 -4.81 -31.19
N ILE A 95 7.51 -6.04 -30.95
CA ILE A 95 7.14 -7.21 -31.77
C ILE A 95 5.62 -7.39 -31.79
N ASN A 96 4.95 -7.33 -30.64
CA ASN A 96 3.50 -7.46 -30.54
C ASN A 96 2.73 -6.35 -31.26
N ARG A 97 3.24 -5.11 -31.26
CA ARG A 97 2.64 -4.03 -32.07
C ARG A 97 2.72 -4.34 -33.57
N GLU A 98 3.85 -4.86 -34.04
CA GLU A 98 4.00 -5.26 -35.45
C GLU A 98 3.13 -6.47 -35.82
N ARG A 99 3.02 -7.46 -34.92
CA ARG A 99 2.09 -8.60 -35.08
C ARG A 99 0.64 -8.14 -35.18
N LYS A 100 0.23 -7.22 -34.30
CA LYS A 100 -1.12 -6.62 -34.33
C LYS A 100 -1.39 -5.88 -35.63
N ARG A 101 -0.43 -5.14 -36.17
CA ARG A 101 -0.55 -4.48 -37.49
C ARG A 101 -0.75 -5.49 -38.63
N LYS A 102 -0.20 -6.69 -38.49
CA LYS A 102 -0.34 -7.81 -39.43
C LYS A 102 -1.54 -8.72 -39.15
N GLY A 103 -2.40 -8.36 -38.18
CA GLY A 103 -3.58 -9.17 -37.81
C GLY A 103 -3.27 -10.48 -37.09
N LEU A 104 -2.06 -10.64 -36.55
CA LEU A 104 -1.65 -11.84 -35.81
C LEU A 104 -1.90 -11.66 -34.30
N GLU A 105 -2.17 -12.76 -33.60
CA GLU A 105 -2.29 -12.77 -32.14
C GLU A 105 -0.98 -12.33 -31.47
N PRO A 106 -1.05 -11.55 -30.36
CA PRO A 106 0.12 -11.12 -29.63
C PRO A 106 0.82 -12.30 -28.96
N LEU A 107 2.14 -12.27 -28.91
CA LEU A 107 2.93 -13.17 -28.07
C LEU A 107 2.69 -12.80 -26.59
N PRO A 108 2.84 -13.76 -25.66
CA PRO A 108 2.71 -13.47 -24.24
C PRO A 108 3.69 -12.37 -23.78
N ALA A 109 3.23 -11.39 -23.00
CA ALA A 109 4.09 -10.30 -22.55
C ALA A 109 5.05 -10.77 -21.43
N PRO A 110 6.35 -10.47 -21.48
CA PRO A 110 7.29 -10.87 -20.43
C PRO A 110 7.03 -10.08 -19.14
N THR A 111 7.04 -10.76 -17.99
CA THR A 111 6.85 -10.12 -16.69
C THR A 111 8.09 -9.32 -16.28
N VAL A 112 7.88 -8.13 -15.72
CA VAL A 112 8.95 -7.29 -15.16
C VAL A 112 8.58 -6.89 -13.73
N ALA A 113 9.53 -7.01 -12.81
CA ALA A 113 9.34 -6.49 -11.46
C ALA A 113 9.22 -4.95 -11.51
N TYR A 114 8.17 -4.42 -10.89
CA TYR A 114 7.97 -2.97 -10.77
C TYR A 114 9.22 -2.29 -10.20
N GLN A 115 9.82 -1.40 -10.99
CA GLN A 115 10.88 -0.53 -10.48
C GLN A 115 10.25 0.66 -9.75
N PRO A 116 10.45 0.79 -8.43
CA PRO A 116 10.03 1.99 -7.73
C PRO A 116 10.82 3.17 -8.29
N GLN A 117 10.15 4.03 -9.05
CA GLN A 117 10.70 5.31 -9.46
C GLN A 117 10.47 6.32 -8.33
N ARG A 118 11.43 7.22 -8.14
CA ARG A 118 11.20 8.39 -7.29
C ARG A 118 10.04 9.20 -7.91
N PRO A 119 9.08 9.67 -7.11
CA PRO A 119 8.04 10.56 -7.60
C PRO A 119 8.67 11.74 -8.36
N LYS A 120 8.08 12.08 -9.50
CA LYS A 120 8.53 13.25 -10.27
C LYS A 120 8.25 14.48 -9.43
N ASN A 121 9.21 15.40 -9.38
CA ASN A 121 9.01 16.67 -8.69
C ASN A 121 7.88 17.45 -9.38
N THR A 122 6.88 17.91 -8.63
CA THR A 122 5.82 18.79 -9.15
C THR A 122 6.31 20.21 -9.47
N ALA A 123 7.46 20.64 -8.94
CA ALA A 123 8.10 21.91 -9.28
C ALA A 123 9.08 21.74 -10.46
N VAL A 124 8.54 21.54 -11.67
CA VAL A 124 9.32 21.45 -12.92
C VAL A 124 9.51 22.82 -13.56
N ARG A 125 10.63 22.98 -14.27
CA ARG A 125 10.97 24.22 -14.99
C ARG A 125 9.83 24.72 -15.89
N ASP A 126 9.17 23.82 -16.60
CA ASP A 126 8.11 24.17 -17.54
C ASP A 126 6.87 24.74 -16.83
N ALA A 127 6.59 24.29 -15.59
CA ALA A 127 5.50 24.85 -14.77
C ALA A 127 5.75 26.33 -14.44
N PHE A 128 7.01 26.71 -14.16
CA PHE A 128 7.36 28.11 -13.90
C PHE A 128 7.18 28.98 -15.14
N PHE A 129 7.51 28.46 -16.34
CA PHE A 129 7.27 29.19 -17.58
C PHE A 129 5.78 29.29 -17.95
N TYR A 130 4.97 28.36 -17.45
CA TYR A 130 3.54 28.35 -17.67
C TYR A 130 2.75 29.24 -16.69
N LEU A 131 3.32 29.56 -15.53
CA LEU A 131 2.68 30.38 -14.49
C LEU A 131 2.12 31.72 -15.00
N PRO A 132 2.85 32.55 -15.79
CA PRO A 132 2.30 33.80 -16.32
C PRO A 132 1.02 33.59 -17.13
N LYS A 133 0.96 32.51 -17.91
CA LYS A 133 -0.23 32.15 -18.70
C LYS A 133 -1.41 31.80 -17.78
N LEU A 134 -1.19 31.10 -16.67
CA LEU A 134 -2.24 30.81 -15.69
C LEU A 134 -2.76 32.09 -15.01
N GLN A 135 -1.85 33.02 -14.70
CA GLN A 135 -2.20 34.32 -14.12
C GLN A 135 -3.01 35.17 -15.10
N ASP A 136 -2.65 35.18 -16.38
CA ASP A 136 -3.41 35.87 -17.43
C ASP A 136 -4.82 35.29 -17.59
N ILE A 137 -4.95 33.96 -17.61
CA ILE A 137 -6.26 33.29 -17.65
C ILE A 137 -7.12 33.69 -16.46
N MET A 138 -6.56 33.72 -15.25
CA MET A 138 -7.30 34.15 -14.07
C MET A 138 -7.75 35.60 -14.19
N LYS A 139 -6.86 36.50 -14.65
CA LYS A 139 -7.17 37.92 -14.84
C LYS A 139 -8.30 38.12 -15.85
N GLU A 140 -8.26 37.39 -16.97
CA GLU A 140 -9.34 37.39 -17.96
C GLU A 140 -10.65 36.86 -17.37
N ALA A 141 -10.61 35.78 -16.59
CA ALA A 141 -11.78 35.22 -15.93
C ALA A 141 -12.45 36.24 -15.00
N VAL A 142 -11.68 36.89 -14.12
CA VAL A 142 -12.19 37.94 -13.22
C VAL A 142 -12.80 39.10 -14.00
N GLN A 143 -12.16 39.53 -15.08
CA GLN A 143 -12.69 40.60 -15.93
C GLN A 143 -14.04 40.21 -16.55
N ILE A 144 -14.19 38.96 -17.01
CA ILE A 144 -15.47 38.45 -17.53
C ILE A 144 -16.53 38.45 -16.42
N TRP A 145 -16.19 37.98 -15.21
CA TRP A 145 -17.12 37.91 -14.09
C TRP A 145 -17.60 39.28 -13.61
N GLN A 146 -16.76 40.32 -13.76
CA GLN A 146 -17.10 41.70 -13.42
C GLN A 146 -17.93 42.41 -14.50
N THR A 147 -17.83 41.99 -15.75
CA THR A 147 -18.46 42.70 -16.89
C THR A 147 -19.73 42.03 -17.40
N LYS A 148 -19.85 40.71 -17.25
CA LYS A 148 -21.00 39.94 -17.76
C LYS A 148 -22.03 39.73 -16.65
N ASN A 149 -23.26 40.16 -16.89
CA ASN A 149 -24.35 40.06 -15.90
C ASN A 149 -25.20 38.77 -16.02
N SER A 150 -25.06 38.01 -17.11
CA SER A 150 -25.83 36.79 -17.35
C SER A 150 -24.95 35.62 -17.78
N PHE A 151 -25.26 34.44 -17.26
CA PHE A 151 -24.54 33.20 -17.54
C PHE A 151 -25.56 32.10 -17.80
N THR A 152 -25.33 31.30 -18.84
CA THR A 152 -26.11 30.09 -19.07
C THR A 152 -25.75 29.02 -18.04
N LEU A 153 -26.55 27.96 -17.90
CA LEU A 153 -26.22 26.84 -17.00
C LEU A 153 -24.87 26.19 -17.35
N VAL A 154 -24.57 26.01 -18.65
CA VAL A 154 -23.27 25.47 -19.09
C VAL A 154 -22.11 26.42 -18.77
N ASP A 155 -22.31 27.74 -18.86
CA ASP A 155 -21.31 28.72 -18.42
C ASP A 155 -21.08 28.64 -16.91
N GLY A 156 -22.16 28.57 -16.12
CA GLY A 156 -22.07 28.49 -14.66
C GLY A 156 -21.34 27.24 -14.19
N LEU A 157 -21.66 26.08 -14.78
CA LEU A 157 -20.97 24.82 -14.50
C LEU A 157 -19.50 24.87 -14.91
N ALA A 158 -19.19 25.44 -16.07
CA ALA A 158 -17.81 25.58 -16.53
C ALA A 158 -16.99 26.52 -15.63
N TRP A 159 -17.58 27.63 -15.16
CA TRP A 159 -16.91 28.55 -14.24
C TRP A 159 -16.75 27.97 -12.83
N LEU A 160 -17.72 27.17 -12.36
CA LEU A 160 -17.55 26.41 -11.12
C LEU A 160 -16.41 25.40 -11.23
N MET A 161 -16.32 24.66 -12.34
CA MET A 161 -15.19 23.76 -12.58
C MET A 161 -13.87 24.53 -12.64
N PHE A 162 -13.84 25.68 -13.32
CA PHE A 162 -12.68 26.55 -13.37
C PHE A 162 -12.24 27.00 -11.98
N SER A 163 -13.15 27.47 -11.13
CA SER A 163 -12.82 27.94 -9.79
C SER A 163 -12.36 26.79 -8.88
N LEU A 164 -12.97 25.61 -8.99
CA LEU A 164 -12.55 24.43 -8.24
C LEU A 164 -11.14 23.96 -8.62
N LEU A 165 -10.78 24.10 -9.90
CA LEU A 165 -9.43 23.86 -10.38
C LEU A 165 -8.47 24.95 -9.87
N MET A 166 -8.77 26.23 -10.07
CA MET A 166 -7.86 27.34 -9.76
C MET A 166 -7.70 27.62 -8.25
N HIS A 167 -8.74 27.38 -7.45
CA HIS A 167 -8.80 27.75 -6.03
C HIS A 167 -9.16 26.57 -5.12
N GLY A 168 -10.06 25.69 -5.56
CA GLY A 168 -10.49 24.50 -4.83
C GLY A 168 -9.45 23.38 -4.75
N ARG A 169 -8.28 23.56 -5.41
CA ARG A 169 -7.15 22.60 -5.41
C ARG A 169 -7.52 21.21 -5.94
N ILE A 170 -8.53 21.13 -6.81
CA ILE A 170 -8.89 19.89 -7.49
C ILE A 170 -7.91 19.68 -8.65
N HIS A 171 -7.24 18.51 -8.68
CA HIS A 171 -6.30 18.15 -9.74
C HIS A 171 -6.67 16.91 -10.56
N SER A 172 -7.78 16.25 -10.20
CA SER A 172 -8.20 15.00 -10.84
C SER A 172 -9.50 15.21 -11.61
N VAL A 173 -9.55 14.72 -12.85
CA VAL A 173 -10.76 14.81 -13.68
C VAL A 173 -11.85 13.89 -13.13
N ASP A 174 -11.49 12.74 -12.55
CA ASP A 174 -12.42 11.85 -11.85
C ASP A 174 -13.08 12.55 -10.65
N VAL A 175 -12.28 13.26 -9.83
CA VAL A 175 -12.80 14.07 -8.71
C VAL A 175 -13.70 15.18 -9.24
N LEU A 176 -13.27 15.90 -10.29
CA LEU A 176 -14.05 16.99 -10.87
C LEU A 176 -15.39 16.50 -11.43
N ASN A 177 -15.41 15.35 -12.09
CA ASN A 177 -16.61 14.69 -12.58
C ASN A 177 -17.52 14.26 -11.42
N ALA A 178 -16.95 13.67 -10.36
CA ALA A 178 -17.71 13.29 -9.17
C ALA A 178 -18.36 14.50 -8.48
N VAL A 179 -17.67 15.65 -8.39
CA VAL A 179 -18.27 16.91 -7.91
C VAL A 179 -19.39 17.37 -8.83
N TYR A 180 -19.17 17.36 -10.14
CA TYR A 180 -20.19 17.73 -11.13
C TYR A 180 -21.45 16.86 -10.98
N VAL A 181 -21.30 15.54 -10.84
CA VAL A 181 -22.42 14.62 -10.61
C VAL A 181 -23.11 14.95 -9.29
N HIS A 182 -22.35 15.17 -8.20
CA HIS A 182 -22.91 15.52 -6.89
C HIS A 182 -23.80 16.77 -6.93
N ILE A 183 -23.34 17.80 -7.63
CA ILE A 183 -24.05 19.09 -7.74
C ILE A 183 -25.28 18.96 -8.65
N THR A 184 -25.12 18.36 -9.83
CA THR A 184 -26.22 18.24 -10.80
C THR A 184 -27.32 17.28 -10.36
N THR A 185 -27.01 16.33 -9.46
CA THR A 185 -27.99 15.44 -8.81
C THR A 185 -28.56 16.01 -7.51
N LYS A 186 -28.23 17.27 -7.16
CA LYS A 186 -28.72 17.98 -5.96
C LYS A 186 -28.51 17.21 -4.66
N LYS A 187 -27.39 16.48 -4.53
CA LYS A 187 -27.03 15.79 -3.29
C LYS A 187 -26.70 16.78 -2.18
N GLN A 188 -26.86 16.33 -0.94
CA GLN A 188 -26.62 17.15 0.25
C GLN A 188 -25.16 17.66 0.29
N LEU A 189 -25.01 18.94 0.66
CA LEU A 189 -23.73 19.57 0.98
C LEU A 189 -23.55 19.57 2.49
N HIS A 190 -22.31 19.40 2.94
CA HIS A 190 -21.98 19.39 4.35
C HIS A 190 -21.26 20.68 4.75
N LYS A 191 -21.40 21.04 6.02
CA LYS A 191 -20.84 22.28 6.58
C LYS A 191 -20.16 21.97 7.90
N LEU A 192 -18.98 22.56 8.11
CA LEU A 192 -18.24 22.54 9.38
C LEU A 192 -18.62 23.74 10.26
N ALA A 193 -18.16 23.73 11.51
CA ALA A 193 -18.49 24.75 12.51
C ALA A 193 -18.00 26.17 12.14
N ASP A 194 -17.00 26.29 11.27
CA ASP A 194 -16.40 27.52 10.77
C ASP A 194 -16.97 27.98 9.42
N ASP A 195 -18.17 27.50 9.05
CA ASP A 195 -18.83 27.78 7.78
C ASP A 195 -18.13 27.24 6.52
N MET A 196 -17.08 26.43 6.66
CA MET A 196 -16.50 25.70 5.53
C MET A 196 -17.49 24.67 4.98
N VAL A 197 -17.73 24.75 3.68
CA VAL A 197 -18.59 23.82 2.94
C VAL A 197 -17.72 22.74 2.31
N TYR A 198 -18.14 21.49 2.42
CA TYR A 198 -17.44 20.37 1.81
C TYR A 198 -18.40 19.34 1.20
N ILE A 199 -17.86 18.58 0.24
CA ILE A 199 -18.53 17.48 -0.45
C ILE A 199 -17.75 16.20 -0.16
N PRO A 200 -18.32 15.25 0.60
CA PRO A 200 -17.78 13.90 0.70
C PRO A 200 -18.12 13.12 -0.57
N LEU A 201 -17.10 12.56 -1.21
CA LEU A 201 -17.21 11.79 -2.44
C LEU A 201 -16.64 10.40 -2.21
N ASP A 202 -17.25 9.39 -2.80
CA ASP A 202 -16.68 8.05 -2.93
C ASP A 202 -16.46 7.78 -4.43
N ILE A 203 -15.19 7.61 -4.81
CA ILE A 203 -14.77 7.50 -6.21
C ILE A 203 -14.38 6.05 -6.49
N VAL A 204 -15.02 5.45 -7.49
CA VAL A 204 -14.78 4.06 -7.88
C VAL A 204 -13.37 3.89 -8.45
N SER A 205 -12.68 2.84 -8.03
CA SER A 205 -11.31 2.53 -8.43
C SER A 205 -11.11 1.02 -8.46
N LYS A 206 -10.46 0.52 -9.52
CA LYS A 206 -10.19 -0.92 -9.68
C LYS A 206 -9.01 -1.40 -8.83
N THR A 207 -8.14 -0.50 -8.38
CA THR A 207 -6.82 -0.86 -7.84
C THR A 207 -6.57 -0.37 -6.42
N TYR A 208 -7.42 0.50 -5.88
CA TYR A 208 -7.19 1.15 -4.59
C TYR A 208 -8.51 1.66 -3.99
N GLY A 209 -8.72 1.43 -2.69
CA GLY A 209 -9.90 1.94 -2.00
C GLY A 209 -9.84 1.79 -0.48
N ASN A 210 -10.74 2.45 0.22
CA ASN A 210 -11.02 2.27 1.65
C ASN A 210 -12.44 1.74 1.91
N GLN A 211 -13.24 1.61 0.86
CA GLN A 211 -14.59 1.09 0.91
C GLN A 211 -14.74 -0.03 -0.10
N ILE A 212 -15.55 -1.02 0.29
CA ILE A 212 -15.94 -2.15 -0.55
C ILE A 212 -17.46 -2.23 -0.44
N VAL A 213 -18.14 -2.20 -1.58
CA VAL A 213 -19.59 -2.38 -1.68
C VAL A 213 -19.84 -3.64 -2.50
N ASP A 214 -20.54 -4.60 -1.91
CA ASP A 214 -20.99 -5.79 -2.61
C ASP A 214 -22.13 -5.41 -3.57
N ILE A 215 -22.10 -5.93 -4.80
CA ILE A 215 -23.20 -5.74 -5.75
C ILE A 215 -24.23 -6.85 -5.49
N ASP A 216 -25.46 -6.48 -5.14
CA ASP A 216 -26.54 -7.43 -4.90
C ASP A 216 -26.70 -8.40 -6.09
N GLY A 217 -26.54 -9.70 -5.83
CA GLY A 217 -26.69 -10.77 -6.83
C GLY A 217 -25.47 -10.99 -7.75
N SER A 218 -24.31 -10.43 -7.43
CA SER A 218 -23.04 -10.64 -8.14
C SER A 218 -21.89 -10.89 -7.16
N ASP A 219 -20.90 -11.71 -7.57
CA ASP A 219 -19.63 -11.85 -6.85
C ASP A 219 -18.69 -10.64 -7.08
N GLU A 220 -19.09 -9.71 -7.95
CA GLU A 220 -18.35 -8.48 -8.21
C GLU A 220 -18.46 -7.49 -7.05
N LYS A 221 -17.30 -6.94 -6.68
CA LYS A 221 -17.17 -5.95 -5.61
C LYS A 221 -16.76 -4.62 -6.20
N ILE A 222 -17.48 -3.56 -5.84
CA ILE A 222 -17.10 -2.19 -6.17
C ILE A 222 -16.17 -1.69 -5.08
N ILE A 223 -15.00 -1.24 -5.51
CA ILE A 223 -14.01 -0.65 -4.63
C ILE A 223 -14.01 0.85 -4.88
N SER A 224 -14.10 1.62 -3.82
CA SER A 224 -14.05 3.08 -3.87
C SER A 224 -13.07 3.64 -2.86
N TYR A 225 -12.53 4.82 -3.16
CA TYR A 225 -11.80 5.64 -2.22
C TYR A 225 -12.58 6.89 -1.87
N SER A 226 -12.60 7.23 -0.59
CA SER A 226 -13.25 8.46 -0.11
C SER A 226 -12.37 9.67 -0.39
N LYS A 227 -12.99 10.79 -0.77
CA LYS A 227 -12.32 12.08 -1.01
C LYS A 227 -13.21 13.20 -0.51
N TRP A 228 -12.64 14.17 0.20
CA TRP A 228 -13.36 15.37 0.58
C TRP A 228 -12.92 16.55 -0.27
N VAL A 229 -13.92 17.21 -0.85
CA VAL A 229 -13.72 18.43 -1.64
C VAL A 229 -14.23 19.59 -0.82
N PHE A 230 -13.32 20.43 -0.35
CA PHE A 230 -13.66 21.68 0.32
C PHE A 230 -13.89 22.76 -0.73
N ILE A 231 -14.98 23.51 -0.58
CA ILE A 231 -15.40 24.55 -1.52
C ILE A 231 -14.88 25.89 -1.01
N ASP A 232 -13.92 26.47 -1.73
CA ASP A 232 -13.41 27.82 -1.45
C ASP A 232 -14.46 28.90 -1.74
N ASP A 233 -14.22 30.13 -1.27
CA ASP A 233 -15.18 31.23 -1.38
C ASP A 233 -15.55 31.58 -2.83
N ILE A 234 -14.60 31.53 -3.77
CA ILE A 234 -14.88 31.83 -5.18
C ILE A 234 -15.72 30.71 -5.80
N SER A 235 -15.36 29.46 -5.53
CA SER A 235 -16.18 28.32 -5.96
C SER A 235 -17.56 28.31 -5.31
N ARG A 236 -17.69 28.80 -4.08
CA ARG A 236 -18.98 28.93 -3.39
C ARG A 236 -19.88 29.95 -4.07
N LEU A 237 -19.35 31.07 -4.55
CA LEU A 237 -20.12 32.05 -5.34
C LEU A 237 -20.68 31.42 -6.61
N TRP A 238 -19.85 30.66 -7.33
CA TRP A 238 -20.28 29.93 -8.52
C TRP A 238 -21.28 28.82 -8.21
N LEU A 239 -21.11 28.12 -7.09
CA LEU A 239 -22.04 27.11 -6.62
C LEU A 239 -23.43 27.70 -6.36
N VAL A 240 -23.50 28.86 -5.69
CA VAL A 240 -24.77 29.59 -5.49
C VAL A 240 -25.40 29.95 -6.83
N LYS A 241 -24.61 30.47 -7.77
CA LYS A 241 -25.10 30.82 -9.10
C LYS A 241 -25.61 29.61 -9.89
N VAL A 242 -24.89 28.48 -9.83
CA VAL A 242 -25.28 27.22 -10.47
C VAL A 242 -26.58 26.69 -9.86
N ASN A 243 -26.73 26.73 -8.53
CA ASN A 243 -27.96 26.30 -7.87
C ASN A 243 -29.17 27.12 -8.32
N GLN A 244 -29.03 28.45 -8.42
CA GLN A 244 -30.09 29.31 -8.98
C GLN A 244 -30.45 28.94 -10.43
N LEU A 245 -29.46 28.60 -11.26
CA LEU A 245 -29.69 28.19 -12.66
C LEU A 245 -30.28 26.77 -12.77
N LEU A 246 -30.11 25.92 -11.76
CA LEU A 246 -30.68 24.57 -11.68
C LEU A 246 -32.11 24.55 -11.11
N GLU A 247 -32.61 25.66 -10.58
CA GLU A 247 -34.01 25.84 -10.16
C GLU A 247 -34.93 26.13 -11.36
N ASP A 248 -34.38 26.55 -12.50
CA ASP A 248 -35.13 26.71 -13.74
C ASP A 248 -35.46 25.35 -14.35
N GLU A 249 -36.68 24.85 -14.11
CA GLU A 249 -37.18 23.53 -14.55
C GLU A 249 -37.16 23.31 -16.07
N THR A 250 -36.98 24.37 -16.87
CA THR A 250 -36.98 24.29 -18.34
C THR A 250 -35.61 23.92 -18.93
N SER A 251 -34.54 24.04 -18.15
CA SER A 251 -33.16 23.89 -18.64
C SER A 251 -32.66 22.44 -18.56
N LYS A 252 -32.36 21.84 -19.72
CA LYS A 252 -31.69 20.54 -19.78
C LYS A 252 -30.29 20.63 -19.18
N ILE A 253 -29.97 19.76 -18.21
CA ILE A 253 -28.64 19.69 -17.59
C ILE A 253 -27.59 19.35 -18.67
N PRO A 254 -26.60 20.24 -18.93
CA PRO A 254 -25.54 19.99 -19.91
C PRO A 254 -24.62 18.88 -19.40
N SER A 255 -24.20 17.93 -20.26
CA SER A 255 -23.30 16.83 -19.85
C SER A 255 -21.93 17.32 -19.39
N PHE A 256 -21.23 16.51 -18.57
CA PHE A 256 -19.86 16.81 -18.11
C PHE A 256 -18.92 17.18 -19.25
N HIS A 257 -18.89 16.39 -20.34
CA HIS A 257 -18.06 16.67 -21.52
C HIS A 257 -18.39 18.03 -22.17
N SER A 258 -19.66 18.43 -22.16
CA SER A 258 -20.08 19.74 -22.69
C SER A 258 -19.55 20.88 -21.82
N SER A 259 -19.61 20.74 -20.50
CA SER A 259 -19.05 21.69 -19.54
C SER A 259 -17.52 21.78 -19.63
N VAL A 260 -16.82 20.65 -19.81
CA VAL A 260 -15.35 20.66 -20.04
C VAL A 260 -14.99 21.37 -21.35
N ARG A 261 -15.76 21.13 -22.42
CA ARG A 261 -15.54 21.85 -23.69
C ARG A 261 -15.75 23.35 -23.51
N GLN A 262 -16.79 23.73 -22.77
CA GLN A 262 -17.05 25.14 -22.47
C GLN A 262 -15.95 25.77 -21.62
N LEU A 263 -15.43 25.06 -20.62
CA LEU A 263 -14.24 25.46 -19.85
C LEU A 263 -13.04 25.73 -20.76
N GLY A 264 -12.77 24.85 -21.74
CA GLY A 264 -11.71 25.04 -22.73
C GLY A 264 -11.90 26.27 -23.63
N ASN A 265 -13.16 26.61 -23.94
CA ASN A 265 -13.51 27.83 -24.69
C ASN A 265 -13.29 29.09 -23.83
N LEU A 266 -13.78 29.07 -22.58
CA LEU A 266 -13.68 30.18 -21.64
C LEU A 266 -12.23 30.52 -21.28
N THR A 267 -11.37 29.50 -21.18
CA THR A 267 -9.93 29.66 -20.91
C THR A 267 -9.09 29.87 -22.18
N ARG A 268 -9.70 29.89 -23.37
CA ARG A 268 -9.04 29.98 -24.69
C ARG A 268 -7.98 28.90 -24.95
N GLN A 269 -8.08 27.77 -24.26
CA GLN A 269 -7.05 26.74 -24.29
C GLN A 269 -7.41 25.50 -25.14
N LYS A 270 -8.58 25.51 -25.81
CA LYS A 270 -9.00 24.49 -26.80
C LYS A 270 -8.68 23.05 -26.38
N PHE A 271 -9.21 22.62 -25.23
CA PHE A 271 -9.09 21.22 -24.80
C PHE A 271 -10.19 20.34 -25.43
N LYS A 272 -9.88 19.05 -25.66
CA LYS A 272 -10.90 18.01 -25.87
C LYS A 272 -11.29 17.43 -24.50
N ALA A 273 -12.56 17.12 -24.30
CA ALA A 273 -13.08 16.66 -23.00
C ALA A 273 -12.31 15.45 -22.45
N ASP A 274 -12.00 14.48 -23.30
CA ASP A 274 -11.32 13.22 -22.92
C ASP A 274 -9.81 13.39 -22.68
N ASN A 275 -9.28 14.60 -22.89
CA ASN A 275 -7.86 14.91 -22.79
C ASN A 275 -7.55 15.96 -21.75
N LEU A 276 -8.50 16.40 -20.92
CA LEU A 276 -8.27 17.46 -19.92
C LEU A 276 -7.05 17.17 -19.03
N GLU A 277 -6.85 15.91 -18.63
CA GLU A 277 -5.69 15.45 -17.85
C GLU A 277 -4.34 15.65 -18.55
N LYS A 278 -4.32 15.65 -19.88
CA LYS A 278 -3.10 15.74 -20.69
C LYS A 278 -2.78 17.17 -21.10
N THR A 279 -3.53 18.15 -20.61
CA THR A 279 -3.37 19.56 -20.98
C THR A 279 -2.28 20.20 -20.13
N ASP A 280 -1.52 21.13 -20.71
CA ASP A 280 -0.56 21.94 -19.96
C ASP A 280 -1.25 22.75 -18.85
N PHE A 281 -2.52 23.12 -19.06
CA PHE A 281 -3.32 23.81 -18.06
C PHE A 281 -3.49 22.99 -16.79
N LEU A 282 -3.96 21.73 -16.88
CA LEU A 282 -4.08 20.89 -15.70
C LEU A 282 -2.70 20.49 -15.18
N SER A 283 -1.79 20.04 -16.08
CA SER A 283 -0.47 19.52 -15.71
C SER A 283 0.40 20.48 -14.90
N TYR A 284 0.24 21.79 -15.11
CA TYR A 284 1.02 22.84 -14.43
C TYR A 284 0.19 23.68 -13.47
N LEU A 285 -1.09 23.37 -13.26
CA LEU A 285 -2.01 24.17 -12.43
C LEU A 285 -1.52 24.35 -10.99
N ASN A 286 -0.86 23.33 -10.46
CA ASN A 286 -0.38 23.27 -9.08
C ASN A 286 0.62 24.39 -8.73
N ILE A 287 1.36 24.94 -9.70
CA ILE A 287 2.27 26.07 -9.45
C ILE A 287 1.50 27.34 -9.11
N TYR A 288 0.31 27.52 -9.71
CA TYR A 288 -0.52 28.69 -9.45
C TYR A 288 -1.02 28.71 -8.01
N TRP A 289 -1.46 27.56 -7.47
CA TRP A 289 -1.93 27.45 -6.08
C TRP A 289 -0.87 27.89 -5.07
N GLN A 290 0.38 27.52 -5.32
CA GLN A 290 1.52 27.85 -4.45
C GLN A 290 1.84 29.35 -4.46
N THR A 291 1.38 30.09 -5.47
CA THR A 291 1.59 31.55 -5.61
C THR A 291 0.42 32.39 -5.07
N LEU A 292 -0.67 31.76 -4.64
CA LEU A 292 -1.80 32.47 -4.07
C LEU A 292 -1.42 33.11 -2.72
N ALA A 293 -2.00 34.28 -2.45
CA ALA A 293 -1.75 35.00 -1.20
C ALA A 293 -2.12 34.14 0.02
N ASN A 294 -1.27 34.16 1.05
CA ASN A 294 -1.44 33.41 2.31
C ASN A 294 -1.49 31.88 2.16
N VAL A 295 -1.10 31.32 1.00
CA VAL A 295 -0.94 29.87 0.86
C VAL A 295 0.44 29.45 1.32
N HIS A 296 0.47 28.69 2.43
CA HIS A 296 1.68 28.09 2.99
C HIS A 296 1.56 26.56 2.90
N ILE A 297 1.81 26.02 1.70
CA ILE A 297 1.78 24.58 1.45
C ILE A 297 3.18 24.08 1.15
N ASP A 298 3.63 23.02 1.82
CA ASP A 298 4.91 22.40 1.51
C ASP A 298 4.78 21.46 0.30
N GLN A 299 5.92 21.12 -0.29
CA GLN A 299 5.96 20.33 -1.52
C GLN A 299 5.33 18.94 -1.37
N GLN A 300 5.37 18.31 -0.19
CA GLN A 300 4.76 16.99 0.02
C GLN A 300 3.24 17.07 -0.01
N LEU A 301 2.66 18.11 0.60
CA LEU A 301 1.22 18.37 0.51
C LEU A 301 0.79 18.71 -0.92
N VAL A 302 1.64 19.39 -1.71
CA VAL A 302 1.38 19.62 -3.14
C VAL A 302 1.31 18.29 -3.91
N GLU A 303 2.27 17.37 -3.71
CA GLU A 303 2.24 16.04 -4.34
C GLU A 303 0.96 15.26 -3.99
N LEU A 304 0.49 15.35 -2.75
CA LEU A 304 -0.78 14.74 -2.33
C LEU A 304 -1.98 15.36 -3.05
N LEU A 305 -2.04 16.67 -3.19
CA LEU A 305 -3.15 17.35 -3.88
C LEU A 305 -3.18 17.07 -5.38
N VAL A 306 -1.99 16.98 -6.01
CA VAL A 306 -1.83 16.61 -7.43
C VAL A 306 -2.22 15.13 -7.68
N GLN A 307 -2.23 14.30 -6.63
CA GLN A 307 -2.62 12.89 -6.67
C GLN A 307 -1.69 12.01 -7.51
N HIS A 308 -0.39 12.33 -7.55
CA HIS A 308 0.60 11.40 -8.12
C HIS A 308 0.66 10.07 -7.35
N ASP A 309 0.41 10.11 -6.04
CA ASP A 309 0.31 8.95 -5.19
C ASP A 309 -1.14 8.69 -4.75
N THR A 310 -1.51 7.41 -4.70
CA THR A 310 -2.83 6.96 -4.21
C THR A 310 -3.00 7.28 -2.73
N HIS A 311 -4.06 8.01 -2.40
CA HIS A 311 -4.42 8.35 -1.03
C HIS A 311 -5.95 8.45 -0.92
N THR A 312 -6.46 8.36 0.30
CA THR A 312 -7.89 8.40 0.60
C THR A 312 -8.13 9.31 1.80
N ALA A 313 -9.26 10.00 1.80
CA ALA A 313 -9.84 10.55 3.01
C ALA A 313 -10.48 9.41 3.83
N ILE A 314 -10.91 9.75 5.04
CA ILE A 314 -11.77 8.86 5.82
C ILE A 314 -13.19 8.87 5.23
N SER A 315 -13.94 7.79 5.42
CA SER A 315 -15.32 7.73 4.94
C SER A 315 -16.21 8.76 5.66
N LEU A 316 -17.34 9.12 5.05
CA LEU A 316 -18.32 10.01 5.70
C LEU A 316 -18.80 9.43 7.04
N ASN A 317 -19.03 8.12 7.09
CA ASN A 317 -19.45 7.42 8.31
C ASN A 317 -18.35 7.48 9.38
N ASP A 318 -17.09 7.20 9.01
CA ASP A 318 -15.95 7.31 9.94
C ASP A 318 -15.78 8.74 10.45
N TRP A 319 -16.05 9.74 9.62
CA TRP A 319 -15.98 11.14 10.03
C TRP A 319 -17.06 11.53 11.01
N GLN A 320 -18.30 11.11 10.74
CA GLN A 320 -19.40 11.32 11.67
C GLN A 320 -19.11 10.62 13.01
N ALA A 321 -18.54 9.41 12.98
CA ALA A 321 -18.08 8.72 14.18
C ALA A 321 -16.94 9.47 14.88
N TYR A 322 -16.00 10.04 14.14
CA TYR A 322 -14.90 10.83 14.69
C TYR A 322 -15.38 12.11 15.39
N LEU A 323 -16.39 12.78 14.84
CA LEU A 323 -17.01 13.98 15.41
C LEU A 323 -18.04 13.66 16.52
N GLY A 324 -18.54 12.42 16.57
CA GLY A 324 -19.49 11.97 17.59
C GLY A 324 -18.85 11.86 18.97
N ALA A 325 -19.66 12.11 20.01
CA ALA A 325 -19.25 11.79 21.37
C ALA A 325 -19.20 10.26 21.55
N PRO A 326 -18.14 9.71 22.18
CA PRO A 326 -18.11 8.29 22.52
C PRO A 326 -19.29 7.97 23.44
N GLN A 327 -20.06 6.92 23.13
CA GLN A 327 -21.17 6.52 23.98
C GLN A 327 -20.64 5.86 25.26
N GLU A 328 -21.22 6.22 26.41
CA GLU A 328 -20.94 5.52 27.67
C GLU A 328 -21.51 4.11 27.60
N SER A 329 -20.64 3.10 27.58
CA SER A 329 -21.01 1.69 27.61
C SER A 329 -20.72 1.05 28.96
N ASP A 330 -21.55 0.08 29.36
CA ASP A 330 -21.37 -0.69 30.58
C ASP A 330 -20.01 -1.40 30.66
N THR A 331 -19.41 -1.34 31.86
CA THR A 331 -18.04 -1.78 32.14
C THR A 331 -17.88 -3.32 32.09
N THR A 332 -17.28 -3.87 31.03
CA THR A 332 -16.70 -5.22 31.08
C THR A 332 -15.31 -5.17 31.71
N THR A 333 -15.07 -6.05 32.69
CA THR A 333 -13.80 -6.11 33.43
C THR A 333 -12.73 -6.87 32.64
N VAL A 334 -11.67 -6.20 32.19
CA VAL A 334 -10.49 -6.85 31.59
C VAL A 334 -9.70 -7.54 32.70
N LYS A 335 -9.74 -8.88 32.76
CA LYS A 335 -8.99 -9.72 33.72
C LYS A 335 -7.48 -9.79 33.41
N ASN A 336 -6.62 -9.85 34.44
CA ASN A 336 -5.16 -10.03 34.32
C ASN A 336 -4.79 -11.30 33.52
N GLU A 337 -5.57 -12.37 33.64
CA GLU A 337 -5.38 -13.63 32.92
C GLU A 337 -5.40 -13.47 31.39
N TYR A 338 -6.03 -12.43 30.86
CA TYR A 338 -6.06 -12.16 29.43
C TYR A 338 -4.76 -11.60 28.86
N ILE A 339 -3.87 -11.10 29.71
CA ILE A 339 -2.53 -10.63 29.36
C ILE A 339 -1.50 -11.76 29.55
N THR A 340 -1.74 -12.68 30.49
CA THR A 340 -0.84 -13.79 30.82
C THR A 340 -1.07 -15.06 29.98
N VAL A 341 -2.31 -15.31 29.53
CA VAL A 341 -2.69 -16.58 28.87
C VAL A 341 -2.77 -16.38 27.36
N ASN A 342 -1.67 -16.64 26.66
CA ASN A 342 -1.73 -16.97 25.21
C ASN A 342 -0.50 -17.66 24.63
N ARG A 343 0.59 -17.91 25.38
CA ARG A 343 1.69 -18.72 24.84
C ARG A 343 1.34 -20.20 24.64
N LEU A 344 0.27 -20.71 25.24
CA LEU A 344 -0.05 -22.14 25.21
C LEU A 344 -1.33 -22.54 24.44
N ASN A 345 -2.32 -21.65 24.27
CA ASN A 345 -3.64 -22.07 23.75
C ASN A 345 -4.03 -21.49 22.38
N LYS A 346 -3.32 -20.49 21.86
CA LYS A 346 -3.69 -19.85 20.59
C LYS A 346 -3.40 -20.73 19.36
N THR A 347 -2.55 -21.74 19.51
CA THR A 347 -2.30 -22.74 18.47
C THR A 347 -3.42 -23.79 18.40
N THR A 348 -4.28 -23.89 19.42
CA THR A 348 -5.26 -24.99 19.55
C THR A 348 -6.69 -24.56 19.22
N GLN A 349 -7.10 -23.32 19.50
CA GLN A 349 -8.49 -22.88 19.23
C GLN A 349 -8.76 -22.54 17.75
N ASN A 350 -7.79 -21.96 17.02
CA ASN A 350 -7.96 -21.76 15.56
C ASN A 350 -8.00 -23.08 14.76
N LEU A 351 -7.79 -24.23 15.40
CA LEU A 351 -7.91 -25.56 14.78
C LEU A 351 -9.29 -26.20 15.00
N GLN A 352 -10.15 -25.62 15.84
CA GLN A 352 -11.45 -26.22 16.18
C GLN A 352 -12.63 -25.54 15.48
N ASP A 353 -12.54 -24.25 15.16
CA ASP A 353 -13.69 -23.51 14.60
C ASP A 353 -13.81 -23.54 13.06
N GLU A 354 -12.87 -24.17 12.34
CA GLU A 354 -12.98 -24.43 10.88
C GLU A 354 -13.24 -25.89 10.53
N VAL A 355 -13.56 -26.74 11.52
CA VAL A 355 -13.96 -28.13 11.26
C VAL A 355 -15.48 -28.19 11.10
N VAL A 356 -15.97 -27.73 9.96
CA VAL A 356 -17.27 -28.20 9.45
C VAL A 356 -17.10 -29.68 9.10
N GLY A 357 -17.92 -30.51 9.74
CA GLY A 357 -17.75 -31.97 9.78
C GLY A 357 -17.82 -32.66 8.42
N ILE A 358 -16.88 -33.58 8.19
CA ILE A 358 -16.97 -34.61 7.15
C ILE A 358 -16.41 -35.91 7.74
N GLU A 359 -17.20 -36.97 7.54
CA GLU A 359 -17.08 -38.32 8.11
C GLU A 359 -15.81 -39.11 7.75
N ASP A 360 -15.59 -40.16 8.54
CA ASP A 360 -14.40 -40.99 8.68
C ASP A 360 -13.95 -41.73 7.41
N SER A 361 -12.73 -41.40 6.97
CA SER A 361 -11.82 -42.33 6.26
C SER A 361 -10.36 -42.07 6.72
N VAL A 362 -9.87 -42.94 7.61
CA VAL A 362 -8.86 -42.61 8.64
C VAL A 362 -7.48 -43.23 8.39
N SER A 363 -6.82 -42.93 7.26
CA SER A 363 -5.37 -43.25 7.18
C SER A 363 -4.56 -42.20 6.43
N LYS A 364 -4.94 -41.84 5.20
CA LYS A 364 -4.26 -40.78 4.43
C LYS A 364 -4.54 -39.35 4.91
N ASN A 365 -5.72 -39.12 5.50
CA ASN A 365 -6.11 -37.84 6.14
C ASN A 365 -5.16 -37.41 7.27
N LYS A 366 -4.47 -38.35 7.92
CA LYS A 366 -3.55 -38.06 9.02
C LYS A 366 -2.19 -37.58 8.50
N ALA A 367 -1.67 -38.17 7.42
CA ALA A 367 -0.38 -37.82 6.83
C ALA A 367 -0.35 -36.37 6.27
N HIS A 368 -1.37 -35.99 5.49
CA HIS A 368 -1.45 -34.64 4.91
C HIS A 368 -1.60 -33.53 5.97
N LYS A 369 -2.41 -33.77 7.02
CA LYS A 369 -2.52 -32.86 8.19
C LYS A 369 -1.23 -32.82 9.03
N ASN A 370 -0.49 -33.93 9.09
CA ASN A 370 0.77 -34.00 9.83
C ASN A 370 1.87 -33.17 9.15
N VAL A 371 1.99 -33.20 7.81
CA VAL A 371 2.98 -32.38 7.08
C VAL A 371 2.87 -30.90 7.39
N LEU A 372 1.68 -30.31 7.26
CA LEU A 372 1.51 -28.88 7.52
C LEU A 372 1.87 -28.55 8.98
N LYS A 373 1.51 -29.43 9.92
CA LYS A 373 1.84 -29.26 11.34
C LYS A 373 3.35 -29.36 11.59
N ASP A 374 4.03 -30.27 10.90
CA ASP A 374 5.47 -30.50 11.06
C ASP A 374 6.29 -29.38 10.41
N ILE A 375 5.91 -28.93 9.20
CA ILE A 375 6.49 -27.74 8.57
C ILE A 375 6.30 -26.52 9.48
N ARG A 376 5.09 -26.28 10.01
CA ARG A 376 4.84 -25.17 10.95
C ARG A 376 5.72 -25.28 12.20
N ARG A 377 5.96 -26.49 12.70
CA ARG A 377 6.84 -26.72 13.86
C ARG A 377 8.31 -26.43 13.54
N ALA A 378 8.78 -26.85 12.37
CA ALA A 378 10.12 -26.51 11.89
C ALA A 378 10.30 -24.99 11.76
N LEU A 379 9.30 -24.29 11.21
CA LEU A 379 9.32 -22.82 11.10
C LEU A 379 9.29 -22.08 12.44
N MET A 380 8.80 -22.71 13.52
CA MET A 380 8.87 -22.17 14.88
C MET A 380 10.25 -22.38 15.55
N GLY A 381 11.14 -23.15 14.94
CA GLY A 381 12.49 -23.43 15.43
C GLY A 381 13.45 -22.24 15.31
N SER A 382 14.67 -22.41 15.84
CA SER A 382 15.73 -21.39 15.69
C SER A 382 16.14 -21.27 14.23
N ARG A 383 16.31 -20.05 13.70
CA ARG A 383 16.66 -19.77 12.29
C ARG A 383 17.84 -20.59 11.74
N LYS A 384 18.82 -20.92 12.58
CA LYS A 384 19.98 -21.75 12.22
C LYS A 384 19.64 -23.21 11.93
N LYS A 385 18.56 -23.73 12.51
CA LYS A 385 18.13 -25.14 12.43
C LYS A 385 16.95 -25.35 11.48
N ILE A 386 16.31 -24.29 10.98
CA ILE A 386 15.13 -24.41 10.12
C ILE A 386 15.44 -25.21 8.85
N LYS A 387 16.58 -24.94 8.21
CA LYS A 387 17.00 -25.66 7.00
C LYS A 387 17.14 -27.16 7.29
N GLU A 388 17.94 -27.52 8.30
CA GLU A 388 18.16 -28.91 8.73
C GLU A 388 16.85 -29.61 9.09
N GLN A 389 15.95 -28.92 9.81
CA GLN A 389 14.65 -29.47 10.20
C GLN A 389 13.73 -29.69 9.01
N LEU A 390 13.69 -28.77 8.04
CA LEU A 390 12.88 -28.93 6.83
C LEU A 390 13.44 -30.04 5.94
N GLU A 391 14.77 -30.11 5.77
CA GLU A 391 15.42 -31.18 4.99
C GLU A 391 15.14 -32.56 5.62
N ALA A 392 15.21 -32.70 6.94
CA ALA A 392 14.87 -33.95 7.62
C ALA A 392 13.41 -34.38 7.40
N LEU A 393 12.48 -33.43 7.19
CA LEU A 393 11.08 -33.79 6.88
C LEU A 393 10.93 -34.44 5.50
N THR A 394 11.87 -34.21 4.57
CA THR A 394 11.83 -34.84 3.23
C THR A 394 12.09 -36.34 3.27
N GLU A 395 12.75 -36.83 4.32
CA GLU A 395 12.99 -38.26 4.55
C GLU A 395 11.79 -38.94 5.24
N ILE A 396 10.94 -38.16 5.92
CA ILE A 396 9.80 -38.66 6.70
C ILE A 396 8.53 -38.77 5.84
N HIS A 397 8.36 -37.82 4.92
CA HIS A 397 7.17 -37.76 4.06
C HIS A 397 7.55 -38.18 2.65
N GLU A 398 7.06 -39.35 2.22
CA GLU A 398 7.43 -39.95 0.92
C GLU A 398 6.56 -39.46 -0.25
N GLY A 399 5.36 -38.93 0.02
CA GLY A 399 4.43 -38.46 -1.00
C GLY A 399 4.95 -37.25 -1.79
N TYR A 400 4.74 -37.24 -3.11
CA TYR A 400 5.29 -36.20 -3.99
C TYR A 400 4.74 -34.81 -3.67
N SER A 401 3.45 -34.70 -3.35
CA SER A 401 2.80 -33.43 -2.97
C SER A 401 3.34 -32.88 -1.65
N GLU A 402 3.51 -33.74 -0.65
CA GLU A 402 4.11 -33.42 0.63
C GLU A 402 5.58 -32.96 0.48
N ARG A 403 6.38 -33.72 -0.27
CA ARG A 403 7.79 -33.38 -0.56
C ARG A 403 7.89 -32.08 -1.32
N GLY A 404 7.01 -31.84 -2.30
CA GLY A 404 6.93 -30.60 -3.05
C GLY A 404 6.75 -29.37 -2.14
N LEU A 405 5.85 -29.43 -1.16
CA LEU A 405 5.67 -28.35 -0.18
C LEU A 405 6.89 -28.15 0.73
N ILE A 406 7.54 -29.23 1.18
CA ILE A 406 8.72 -29.16 2.04
C ILE A 406 9.88 -28.51 1.28
N LEU A 407 10.16 -28.99 0.06
CA LEU A 407 11.21 -28.46 -0.81
C LEU A 407 10.96 -26.99 -1.18
N TRP A 408 9.71 -26.61 -1.37
CA TRP A 408 9.33 -25.22 -1.58
C TRP A 408 9.67 -24.33 -0.37
N MET A 409 9.41 -24.81 0.86
CA MET A 409 9.83 -24.09 2.07
C MET A 409 11.36 -24.01 2.22
N VAL A 410 12.09 -25.04 1.80
CA VAL A 410 13.55 -25.05 1.77
C VAL A 410 14.08 -23.99 0.80
N ASP A 411 13.54 -23.94 -0.43
CA ASP A 411 13.92 -22.95 -1.45
C ASP A 411 13.65 -21.52 -0.98
N LEU A 412 12.46 -21.26 -0.39
CA LEU A 412 12.12 -19.95 0.17
C LEU A 412 13.06 -19.55 1.32
N ASN A 413 13.46 -20.50 2.16
CA ASN A 413 14.42 -20.26 3.23
C ASN A 413 15.83 -19.99 2.68
N ALA A 414 16.24 -20.68 1.61
CA ALA A 414 17.54 -20.51 0.96
C ALA A 414 17.71 -19.09 0.38
N ILE A 415 16.64 -18.49 -0.16
CA ILE A 415 16.62 -17.09 -0.60
C ILE A 415 16.39 -16.07 0.54
N ASN A 416 16.59 -16.49 1.80
CA ASN A 416 16.51 -15.66 3.00
C ASN A 416 15.17 -14.93 3.22
N LYS A 417 14.04 -15.47 2.72
CA LYS A 417 12.71 -14.92 3.02
C LYS A 417 12.44 -14.97 4.53
N ALA A 418 11.67 -14.01 5.03
CA ALA A 418 11.31 -13.96 6.45
C ALA A 418 10.42 -15.15 6.82
N ILE A 419 10.59 -15.72 8.01
CA ILE A 419 9.80 -16.86 8.50
C ILE A 419 8.30 -16.56 8.44
N SER A 420 7.90 -15.33 8.78
CA SER A 420 6.51 -14.88 8.67
C SER A 420 5.98 -14.94 7.23
N THR A 421 6.84 -14.75 6.23
CA THR A 421 6.47 -14.90 4.81
C THR A 421 6.28 -16.37 4.46
N LEU A 422 7.18 -17.26 4.89
CA LEU A 422 7.03 -18.71 4.70
C LEU A 422 5.73 -19.20 5.33
N SER A 423 5.46 -18.85 6.59
CA SER A 423 4.20 -19.19 7.26
C SER A 423 2.98 -18.65 6.51
N ARG A 424 3.03 -17.40 6.02
CA ARG A 424 1.94 -16.79 5.27
C ARG A 424 1.71 -17.49 3.92
N TYR A 425 2.77 -17.87 3.22
CA TYR A 425 2.69 -18.60 1.94
C TYR A 425 2.11 -19.99 2.15
N LEU A 426 2.57 -20.70 3.19
CA LEU A 426 2.06 -22.02 3.53
C LEU A 426 0.57 -21.99 3.91
N THR A 427 0.14 -20.99 4.68
CA THR A 427 -1.29 -20.82 5.03
C THR A 427 -2.13 -20.45 3.81
N GLU A 428 -1.57 -19.70 2.85
CA GLU A 428 -2.31 -19.28 1.67
C GLU A 428 -2.69 -20.46 0.77
N VAL A 429 -1.74 -21.34 0.42
CA VAL A 429 -1.98 -22.38 -0.60
C VAL A 429 -1.77 -23.81 -0.10
N GLY A 430 -1.06 -24.02 1.01
CA GLY A 430 -0.55 -25.34 1.39
C GLY A 430 -1.64 -26.37 1.65
N GLU A 431 -2.71 -25.98 2.36
CA GLU A 431 -3.83 -26.89 2.63
C GLU A 431 -4.66 -27.19 1.38
N ALA A 432 -4.97 -26.15 0.58
CA ALA A 432 -5.74 -26.30 -0.64
C ALA A 432 -4.98 -27.15 -1.68
N PHE A 433 -3.67 -26.98 -1.78
CA PHE A 433 -2.80 -27.78 -2.65
C PHE A 433 -2.78 -29.25 -2.24
N LEU A 434 -2.59 -29.55 -0.95
CA LEU A 434 -2.63 -30.93 -0.46
C LEU A 434 -3.99 -31.59 -0.63
N TYR A 435 -5.07 -30.82 -0.48
CA TYR A 435 -6.41 -31.32 -0.72
C TYR A 435 -6.65 -31.62 -2.21
N GLY A 436 -6.23 -30.72 -3.10
CA GLY A 436 -6.45 -30.85 -4.54
C GLY A 436 -5.56 -31.87 -5.25
N THR A 437 -4.44 -32.26 -4.64
CA THR A 437 -3.53 -33.31 -5.15
C THR A 437 -3.66 -34.62 -4.39
N ARG A 438 -4.74 -34.74 -3.60
CA ARG A 438 -4.96 -35.89 -2.73
C ARG A 438 -5.11 -37.16 -3.56
N ASP A 439 -4.30 -38.16 -3.26
CA ASP A 439 -4.29 -39.47 -3.93
C ASP A 439 -3.79 -39.46 -5.38
N GLU A 440 -3.24 -38.35 -5.86
CA GLU A 440 -2.74 -38.21 -7.22
C GLU A 440 -1.20 -38.20 -7.26
N ASP A 441 -0.63 -38.81 -8.30
CA ASP A 441 0.79 -38.67 -8.59
C ASP A 441 1.01 -37.41 -9.42
N ILE A 442 1.45 -36.34 -8.75
CA ILE A 442 1.69 -35.06 -9.40
C ILE A 442 2.88 -35.06 -10.34
N THR A 443 3.72 -36.11 -10.37
CA THR A 443 4.88 -36.16 -11.26
C THR A 443 4.50 -36.42 -12.72
N ASP A 444 3.33 -37.03 -12.96
CA ASP A 444 2.79 -37.31 -14.28
C ASP A 444 1.83 -36.21 -14.79
N TYR A 445 1.60 -35.17 -13.99
CA TYR A 445 0.68 -34.10 -14.33
C TYR A 445 1.09 -33.36 -15.60
N GLN A 446 0.11 -33.18 -16.49
CA GLN A 446 0.20 -32.30 -17.65
C GLN A 446 -0.17 -30.86 -17.28
N VAL A 447 0.18 -29.91 -18.15
CA VAL A 447 -0.04 -28.46 -17.95
C VAL A 447 -1.49 -28.16 -17.52
N HIS A 448 -2.48 -28.69 -18.23
CA HIS A 448 -3.91 -28.45 -17.96
C HIS A 448 -4.38 -28.99 -16.59
N GLN A 449 -3.72 -30.02 -16.04
CA GLN A 449 -4.08 -30.56 -14.72
C GLN A 449 -3.62 -29.62 -13.60
N TYR A 450 -2.44 -29.01 -13.76
CA TYR A 450 -1.98 -27.94 -12.87
C TYR A 450 -2.84 -26.68 -13.01
N GLU A 451 -3.19 -26.27 -14.23
CA GLU A 451 -4.09 -25.14 -14.46
C GLU A 451 -5.43 -25.36 -13.76
N PHE A 452 -6.06 -26.52 -13.95
CA PHE A 452 -7.31 -26.87 -13.29
C PHE A 452 -7.19 -26.88 -11.75
N LEU A 453 -6.11 -27.46 -11.21
CA LEU A 453 -5.84 -27.44 -9.78
C LEU A 453 -5.73 -26.00 -9.26
N TYR A 454 -4.95 -25.16 -9.92
CA TYR A 454 -4.71 -23.78 -9.49
C TYR A 454 -5.97 -22.91 -9.62
N ASP A 455 -6.74 -23.07 -10.68
CA ASP A 455 -8.04 -22.40 -10.85
C ASP A 455 -9.01 -22.83 -9.74
N SER A 456 -9.03 -24.11 -9.37
CA SER A 456 -9.86 -24.60 -8.27
C SER A 456 -9.46 -24.04 -6.90
N ILE A 457 -8.17 -23.76 -6.70
CA ILE A 457 -7.66 -23.11 -5.49
C ILE A 457 -8.07 -21.65 -5.49
N ILE A 458 -7.87 -20.94 -6.60
CA ILE A 458 -8.20 -19.52 -6.76
C ILE A 458 -9.70 -19.27 -6.59
N ALA A 459 -10.55 -20.11 -7.18
CA ALA A 459 -12.01 -19.99 -7.10
C ALA A 459 -12.55 -20.03 -5.67
N LYS A 460 -11.81 -20.62 -4.72
CA LYS A 460 -12.19 -20.69 -3.30
C LYS A 460 -11.63 -19.53 -2.46
N LYS A 461 -10.86 -18.62 -3.05
CA LYS A 461 -10.23 -17.50 -2.35
C LYS A 461 -11.05 -16.22 -2.43
N ASN A 462 -10.72 -15.29 -1.54
CA ASN A 462 -11.28 -13.95 -1.56
C ASN A 462 -10.89 -13.24 -2.85
N THR A 463 -11.89 -12.72 -3.58
CA THR A 463 -11.72 -12.00 -4.85
C THR A 463 -10.78 -10.79 -4.76
N LEU A 464 -10.59 -10.24 -3.56
CA LEU A 464 -9.68 -9.11 -3.30
C LEU A 464 -8.20 -9.52 -3.14
N ASN A 465 -7.89 -10.82 -3.16
CA ASN A 465 -6.56 -11.35 -2.84
C ASN A 465 -6.06 -12.40 -3.87
N ILE A 466 -6.70 -12.47 -5.04
CA ILE A 466 -6.41 -13.44 -6.11
C ILE A 466 -4.96 -13.32 -6.58
N GLY A 467 -4.48 -12.10 -6.83
CA GLY A 467 -3.12 -11.82 -7.30
C GLY A 467 -2.05 -12.26 -6.31
N TYR A 468 -2.31 -12.13 -5.01
CA TYR A 468 -1.47 -12.66 -3.95
C TYR A 468 -1.45 -14.18 -3.98
N THR A 469 -2.63 -14.83 -4.04
CA THR A 469 -2.71 -16.30 -4.15
C THR A 469 -1.96 -16.80 -5.39
N GLN A 470 -2.15 -16.19 -6.56
CA GLN A 470 -1.43 -16.50 -7.81
C GLN A 470 0.08 -16.30 -7.66
N THR A 471 0.53 -15.26 -6.94
CA THR A 471 1.96 -15.04 -6.65
C THR A 471 2.53 -16.19 -5.81
N VAL A 472 1.76 -16.66 -4.82
CA VAL A 472 2.16 -17.78 -3.96
C VAL A 472 2.13 -19.11 -4.72
N LEU A 473 1.11 -19.37 -5.53
CA LEU A 473 1.02 -20.55 -6.40
C LEU A 473 2.17 -20.60 -7.41
N ASN A 474 2.51 -19.47 -8.04
CA ASN A 474 3.69 -19.35 -8.89
C ASN A 474 4.96 -19.74 -8.15
N SER A 475 5.14 -19.22 -6.93
CA SER A 475 6.29 -19.56 -6.09
C SER A 475 6.38 -21.06 -5.79
N LEU A 476 5.24 -21.70 -5.49
CA LEU A 476 5.16 -23.15 -5.31
C LEU A 476 5.49 -23.90 -6.59
N HIS A 477 4.87 -23.53 -7.72
CA HIS A 477 5.06 -24.21 -9.01
C HIS A 477 6.52 -24.17 -9.48
N GLN A 478 7.23 -23.07 -9.24
CA GLN A 478 8.67 -22.99 -9.53
C GLN A 478 9.48 -24.04 -8.77
N SER A 479 9.12 -24.31 -7.52
CA SER A 479 9.74 -25.38 -6.73
C SER A 479 9.37 -26.77 -7.26
N LEU A 480 8.11 -26.98 -7.68
CA LEU A 480 7.68 -28.25 -8.28
C LEU A 480 8.41 -28.52 -9.61
N LYS A 481 8.55 -27.51 -10.47
CA LYS A 481 9.35 -27.60 -11.71
C LYS A 481 10.79 -27.97 -11.41
N LYS A 482 11.40 -27.29 -10.43
CA LYS A 482 12.82 -27.48 -10.07
C LYS A 482 13.13 -28.87 -9.52
N HIS A 483 12.26 -29.43 -8.66
CA HIS A 483 12.59 -30.64 -7.91
C HIS A 483 11.81 -31.89 -8.33
N LEU A 484 10.63 -31.72 -8.96
CA LEU A 484 9.73 -32.82 -9.34
C LEU A 484 9.48 -32.87 -10.86
N GLY A 485 10.15 -32.03 -11.66
CA GLY A 485 10.05 -32.07 -13.12
C GLY A 485 8.70 -31.61 -13.67
N ALA A 486 7.90 -30.88 -12.90
CA ALA A 486 6.61 -30.37 -13.35
C ALA A 486 6.75 -29.52 -14.64
N PRO A 487 5.82 -29.61 -15.60
CA PRO A 487 5.84 -28.83 -16.83
C PRO A 487 5.66 -27.33 -16.54
N HIS A 488 6.00 -26.50 -17.51
CA HIS A 488 5.76 -25.06 -17.38
C HIS A 488 4.26 -24.77 -17.41
N VAL A 489 3.79 -23.95 -16.47
CA VAL A 489 2.38 -23.53 -16.37
C VAL A 489 2.33 -22.02 -16.34
N HIS A 490 1.49 -21.43 -17.20
CA HIS A 490 1.29 -19.99 -17.22
C HIS A 490 0.20 -19.59 -16.22
N LEU A 491 0.62 -19.09 -15.05
CA LEU A 491 -0.30 -18.46 -14.11
C LEU A 491 -0.35 -16.97 -14.39
N GLN A 492 -1.44 -16.51 -15.01
CA GLN A 492 -1.70 -15.08 -15.17
C GLN A 492 -1.64 -14.41 -13.79
N ARG A 493 -0.98 -13.26 -13.74
CA ARG A 493 -0.83 -12.50 -12.49
C ARG A 493 -1.74 -11.30 -12.53
N GLU A 494 -2.79 -11.36 -11.74
CA GLU A 494 -3.62 -10.21 -11.45
C GLU A 494 -2.99 -9.36 -10.35
N ASN A 495 -3.26 -8.05 -10.38
CA ASN A 495 -2.89 -7.17 -9.29
C ASN A 495 -4.08 -7.05 -8.35
N ASP A 496 -3.88 -7.41 -7.09
CA ASP A 496 -4.90 -7.20 -6.09
C ASP A 496 -5.15 -5.70 -5.87
N PRO A 497 -6.42 -5.32 -5.65
CA PRO A 497 -6.73 -3.98 -5.21
C PRO A 497 -6.12 -3.73 -3.83
N LYS A 498 -5.51 -2.56 -3.67
CA LYS A 498 -4.97 -2.10 -2.39
C LYS A 498 -6.10 -1.52 -1.54
N ILE A 499 -6.62 -2.32 -0.63
CA ILE A 499 -7.61 -1.87 0.34
C ILE A 499 -6.92 -1.34 1.61
N VAL A 500 -7.27 -0.13 2.02
CA VAL A 500 -6.72 0.51 3.22
C VAL A 500 -7.81 0.81 4.24
N SER A 501 -7.50 0.60 5.52
CA SER A 501 -8.35 1.08 6.62
C SER A 501 -8.13 2.57 6.82
N SER A 502 -9.18 3.38 6.70
CA SER A 502 -9.11 4.85 6.85
C SER A 502 -9.61 5.37 8.20
N SER A 503 -9.83 4.53 9.21
CA SER A 503 -10.38 4.98 10.50
C SER A 503 -9.40 5.84 11.30
N LEU A 504 -9.93 6.84 12.03
CA LEU A 504 -9.18 7.74 12.90
C LEU A 504 -9.66 7.65 14.35
N ILE A 505 -8.77 7.94 15.29
CA ILE A 505 -9.09 8.02 16.73
C ILE A 505 -9.20 9.50 17.10
N SER A 506 -10.38 9.94 17.53
CA SER A 506 -10.60 11.30 18.00
C SER A 506 -9.89 11.56 19.32
N LEU A 507 -9.65 12.83 19.64
CA LEU A 507 -9.01 13.23 20.90
C LEU A 507 -9.82 12.73 22.10
N ASP A 508 -11.15 12.78 22.02
CA ASP A 508 -12.01 12.32 23.10
C ASP A 508 -11.98 10.81 23.22
N LEU A 509 -12.07 10.07 22.10
CA LEU A 509 -11.90 8.61 22.13
C LEU A 509 -10.54 8.22 22.72
N TYR A 510 -9.45 8.92 22.37
CA TYR A 510 -8.13 8.70 22.98
C TYR A 510 -8.13 8.91 24.50
N LYS A 511 -8.72 10.00 25.00
CA LYS A 511 -8.86 10.23 26.46
C LYS A 511 -9.67 9.12 27.12
N HIS A 512 -10.77 8.71 26.50
CA HIS A 512 -11.60 7.62 27.00
C HIS A 512 -10.85 6.30 27.03
N ILE A 513 -10.04 5.98 26.02
CA ILE A 513 -9.17 4.79 26.03
C ILE A 513 -8.25 4.79 27.26
N LEU A 514 -7.60 5.92 27.56
CA LEU A 514 -6.71 6.04 28.72
C LEU A 514 -7.47 5.93 30.06
N LEU A 515 -8.68 6.50 30.14
CA LEU A 515 -9.53 6.41 31.32
C LEU A 515 -10.01 4.97 31.54
N SER A 516 -10.46 4.30 30.48
CA SER A 516 -10.90 2.91 30.51
C SER A 516 -9.79 1.97 30.95
N VAL A 517 -8.54 2.19 30.54
CA VAL A 517 -7.36 1.45 31.05
C VAL A 517 -7.16 1.70 32.55
N SER A 518 -7.29 2.96 32.99
CA SER A 518 -7.15 3.33 34.41
C SER A 518 -8.18 2.63 35.29
N ASN A 519 -9.41 2.48 34.79
CA ASN A 519 -10.53 1.87 35.49
C ASN A 519 -10.51 0.33 35.51
N GLN A 520 -9.57 -0.33 34.82
CA GLN A 520 -9.51 -1.80 34.82
C GLN A 520 -9.10 -2.35 36.18
N ILE A 521 -10.02 -2.94 36.93
CA ILE A 521 -9.75 -3.43 38.30
C ILE A 521 -8.73 -4.56 38.28
N ALA A 522 -8.73 -5.40 37.25
CA ALA A 522 -7.89 -6.58 37.23
C ALA A 522 -6.45 -6.33 36.76
N LEU A 523 -6.09 -5.15 36.26
CA LEU A 523 -4.70 -4.85 35.87
C LEU A 523 -3.90 -4.31 37.06
N SER A 524 -2.65 -4.77 37.23
CA SER A 524 -1.75 -4.18 38.23
C SER A 524 -1.46 -2.71 37.92
N SER A 525 -1.10 -1.92 38.93
CA SER A 525 -0.72 -0.51 38.75
C SER A 525 0.41 -0.35 37.73
N TYR A 526 1.39 -1.26 37.76
CA TYR A 526 2.48 -1.32 36.79
C TYR A 526 1.96 -1.55 35.36
N ASN A 527 1.13 -2.58 35.16
CA ASN A 527 0.60 -2.91 33.82
C ASN A 527 -0.34 -1.83 33.29
N LYS A 528 -1.11 -1.14 34.14
CA LYS A 528 -1.91 0.04 33.75
C LYS A 528 -1.02 1.17 33.26
N SER A 529 0.02 1.51 34.03
CA SER A 529 1.00 2.53 33.68
C SER A 529 1.65 2.20 32.33
N MET A 530 2.08 0.95 32.15
CA MET A 530 2.63 0.45 30.89
C MET A 530 1.65 0.62 29.72
N MET A 531 0.40 0.16 29.86
CA MET A 531 -0.62 0.24 28.79
C MET A 531 -0.92 1.69 28.41
N LYS A 532 -1.03 2.59 29.40
CA LYS A 532 -1.23 4.02 29.14
C LYS A 532 -0.06 4.60 28.34
N VAL A 533 1.18 4.33 28.75
CA VAL A 533 2.38 4.80 28.04
C VAL A 533 2.43 4.23 26.61
N ILE A 534 2.04 2.96 26.40
CA ILE A 534 1.95 2.36 25.07
C ILE A 534 0.95 3.14 24.21
N PHE A 535 -0.28 3.34 24.66
CA PHE A 535 -1.30 4.04 23.87
C PHE A 535 -0.95 5.51 23.64
N THR A 536 -0.38 6.20 24.63
CA THR A 536 0.13 7.56 24.47
C THR A 536 1.22 7.63 23.40
N LEU A 537 2.20 6.73 23.43
CA LEU A 537 3.27 6.72 22.44
C LEU A 537 2.73 6.37 21.05
N LEU A 538 1.85 5.38 20.92
CA LEU A 538 1.24 5.04 19.63
C LEU A 538 0.47 6.23 19.03
N TYR A 539 -0.35 6.91 19.85
CA TYR A 539 -1.14 8.07 19.42
C TYR A 539 -0.28 9.30 19.08
N ARG A 540 0.73 9.62 19.91
CA ARG A 540 1.56 10.82 19.73
C ARG A 540 2.66 10.68 18.68
N THR A 541 3.20 9.47 18.51
CA THR A 541 4.41 9.26 17.68
C THR A 541 4.12 8.53 16.36
N GLY A 542 2.94 7.95 16.18
CA GLY A 542 2.59 7.15 15.00
C GLY A 542 3.50 5.93 14.78
N LEU A 543 4.19 5.46 15.83
CA LEU A 543 5.03 4.28 15.76
C LEU A 543 4.20 3.05 15.38
N ARG A 544 4.76 2.19 14.52
CA ARG A 544 4.17 0.85 14.33
C ARG A 544 4.24 0.10 15.66
N ILE A 545 3.18 -0.61 16.02
CA ILE A 545 3.12 -1.32 17.31
C ILE A 545 4.33 -2.22 17.57
N ASN A 546 4.77 -2.99 16.57
CA ASN A 546 5.94 -3.85 16.71
C ASN A 546 7.26 -3.04 16.81
N GLU A 547 7.32 -1.83 16.25
CA GLU A 547 8.45 -0.93 16.48
C GLU A 547 8.47 -0.54 17.97
N LEU A 548 7.34 -0.07 18.50
CA LEU A 548 7.24 0.34 19.90
C LEU A 548 7.57 -0.80 20.88
N LEU A 549 6.93 -1.97 20.73
CA LEU A 549 7.11 -3.11 21.64
C LEU A 549 8.53 -3.71 21.57
N GLY A 550 9.23 -3.51 20.46
CA GLY A 550 10.61 -3.97 20.28
C GLY A 550 11.69 -3.07 20.89
N ILE A 551 11.34 -1.91 21.49
CA ILE A 551 12.31 -0.96 22.06
C ILE A 551 13.01 -1.57 23.27
N ARG A 552 14.35 -1.47 23.29
CA ARG A 552 15.17 -1.88 24.43
C ARG A 552 15.48 -0.70 25.35
N LEU A 553 15.82 -1.00 26.59
CA LEU A 553 16.32 0.02 27.52
C LEU A 553 17.60 0.69 27.01
N THR A 554 18.41 -0.02 26.22
CA THR A 554 19.61 0.51 25.54
C THR A 554 19.31 1.36 24.32
N ASP A 555 18.05 1.43 23.89
CA ASP A 555 17.60 2.22 22.74
C ASP A 555 17.00 3.56 23.21
N ILE A 556 17.22 3.95 24.46
CA ILE A 556 16.69 5.16 25.07
C ILE A 556 17.85 6.06 25.46
N GLU A 557 17.86 7.27 24.93
CA GLU A 557 18.80 8.32 25.35
C GLU A 557 18.06 9.24 26.31
N TYR A 558 18.61 9.45 27.49
CA TYR A 558 17.97 10.27 28.50
C TYR A 558 19.00 10.97 29.39
N ASP A 559 18.60 12.10 29.96
CA ASP A 559 19.37 12.74 31.01
C ASP A 559 19.29 11.90 32.31
N ARG A 560 20.45 11.46 32.83
CA ARG A 560 20.52 10.55 33.97
C ARG A 560 20.18 11.22 35.29
N ASP A 561 20.32 12.54 35.38
CA ASP A 561 20.13 13.27 36.62
C ASP A 561 18.68 13.71 36.79
N THR A 562 18.09 14.28 35.74
CA THR A 562 16.74 14.86 35.83
C THR A 562 15.66 14.08 35.08
N TYR A 563 16.04 13.17 34.16
CA TYR A 563 15.12 12.51 33.23
C TYR A 563 14.23 13.51 32.45
N SER A 564 14.67 14.76 32.30
CA SER A 564 13.89 15.84 31.67
C SER A 564 13.85 15.74 30.15
N ASP A 565 14.81 15.03 29.56
CA ASP A 565 14.80 14.69 28.15
C ASP A 565 14.90 13.17 27.97
N ILE A 566 14.00 12.60 27.17
CA ILE A 566 13.94 11.17 26.85
C ILE A 566 13.71 11.05 25.33
N ASN A 567 14.63 10.37 24.66
CA ASN A 567 14.59 10.13 23.22
C ASN A 567 14.56 8.62 22.94
N LEU A 568 13.78 8.21 21.94
CA LEU A 568 13.71 6.82 21.47
C LEU A 568 14.56 6.65 20.21
N ILE A 569 15.47 5.68 20.23
CA ILE A 569 16.21 5.22 19.05
C ILE A 569 15.48 4.02 18.44
N ILE A 570 14.87 4.24 17.29
CA ILE A 570 14.19 3.18 16.54
C ILE A 570 15.22 2.52 15.64
N ARG A 571 15.65 1.28 15.95
CA ARG A 571 16.59 0.50 15.12
C ARG A 571 16.27 -0.99 15.09
N SER A 572 16.84 -1.73 14.14
CA SER A 572 16.77 -3.19 14.10
C SER A 572 17.48 -3.80 15.31
N ASN A 573 16.96 -4.92 15.81
CA ASN A 573 17.54 -5.70 16.90
C ASN A 573 17.20 -7.19 16.76
N SER A 574 17.70 -8.05 17.66
CA SER A 574 17.54 -9.51 17.54
C SER A 574 16.08 -10.01 17.65
N HIS A 575 15.15 -9.17 18.11
CA HIS A 575 13.72 -9.49 18.20
C HIS A 575 12.89 -8.85 17.07
N ARG A 576 13.44 -7.83 16.40
CA ARG A 576 12.74 -7.02 15.41
C ARG A 576 13.70 -6.56 14.32
N THR A 577 13.40 -6.85 13.07
CA THR A 577 14.06 -6.24 11.91
C THR A 577 13.20 -5.10 11.37
N LEU A 578 13.83 -3.96 11.06
CA LEU A 578 13.19 -2.91 10.27
C LEU A 578 13.08 -3.36 8.80
N LYS A 579 12.14 -2.74 8.07
CA LYS A 579 11.92 -3.03 6.65
C LYS A 579 13.12 -2.63 5.77
N SER A 580 13.90 -1.64 6.21
CA SER A 580 15.17 -1.20 5.63
C SER A 580 16.01 -0.50 6.70
N ASP A 581 17.32 -0.35 6.46
CA ASP A 581 18.23 0.36 7.37
C ASP A 581 17.88 1.85 7.49
N ASP A 582 17.31 2.44 6.42
CA ASP A 582 16.74 3.79 6.39
C ASP A 582 15.57 3.99 7.39
N GLY A 583 15.01 2.90 7.91
CA GLY A 583 13.99 2.96 8.96
C GLY A 583 14.52 3.40 10.33
N THR A 584 15.85 3.48 10.47
CA THR A 584 16.51 3.88 11.72
C THR A 584 16.33 5.37 11.97
N ARG A 585 15.76 5.75 13.13
CA ARG A 585 15.47 7.16 13.44
C ARG A 585 15.46 7.44 14.94
N ARG A 586 15.66 8.71 15.30
CA ARG A 586 15.55 9.23 16.67
C ARG A 586 14.24 9.99 16.83
N ILE A 587 13.52 9.75 17.92
CA ILE A 587 12.26 10.44 18.25
C ILE A 587 12.42 11.13 19.60
N THR A 588 12.27 12.45 19.62
CA THR A 588 12.35 13.26 20.85
C THR A 588 10.97 13.35 21.50
N LEU A 589 10.79 12.71 22.65
CA LEU A 589 9.48 12.58 23.29
C LEU A 589 9.02 13.86 23.98
N SER A 590 9.96 14.65 24.51
CA SER A 590 9.69 15.94 25.16
C SER A 590 9.02 16.96 24.22
N VAL A 591 9.20 16.82 22.90
CA VAL A 591 8.57 17.66 21.87
C VAL A 591 7.18 17.14 21.49
N LEU A 592 6.95 15.83 21.53
CA LEU A 592 5.73 15.20 21.01
C LEU A 592 4.65 14.98 22.07
N LEU A 593 5.03 14.82 23.34
CA LEU A 593 4.10 14.52 24.44
C LEU A 593 3.70 15.80 25.16
N LYS A 594 2.47 15.85 25.67
CA LYS A 594 2.07 16.89 26.62
C LYS A 594 2.87 16.77 27.92
N PRO A 595 3.05 17.85 28.70
CA PRO A 595 3.80 17.79 29.96
C PRO A 595 3.29 16.72 30.94
N SER A 596 1.98 16.53 31.04
CA SER A 596 1.38 15.48 31.88
C SER A 596 1.66 14.07 31.36
N GLU A 597 1.52 13.85 30.05
CA GLU A 597 1.81 12.58 29.38
C GLU A 597 3.30 12.22 29.51
N PHE A 598 4.19 13.20 29.37
CA PHE A 598 5.62 13.01 29.54
C PHE A 598 5.97 12.63 30.98
N LYS A 599 5.32 13.25 31.98
CA LYS A 599 5.52 12.92 33.40
C LYS A 599 5.06 11.50 33.74
N GLU A 600 3.95 11.03 33.16
CA GLU A 600 3.50 9.65 33.30
C GLU A 600 4.51 8.66 32.69
N LEU A 601 5.01 8.96 31.49
CA LEU A 601 6.06 8.16 30.84
C LEU A 601 7.35 8.13 31.68
N GLN A 602 7.76 9.27 32.22
CA GLN A 602 8.94 9.39 33.06
C GLN A 602 8.82 8.52 34.31
N ALA A 603 7.66 8.55 34.98
CA ALA A 603 7.38 7.71 36.14
C ALA A 603 7.47 6.22 35.79
N TYR A 604 6.82 5.79 34.70
CA TYR A 604 6.90 4.41 34.21
C TYR A 604 8.35 4.00 33.87
N PHE A 605 9.09 4.87 33.19
CA PHE A 605 10.47 4.58 32.79
C PHE A 605 11.39 4.42 34.00
N ILE A 606 11.25 5.28 35.02
CA ILE A 606 12.00 5.17 36.28
C ILE A 606 11.64 3.87 37.01
N GLU A 607 10.34 3.53 37.11
CA GLU A 607 9.89 2.28 37.70
C GLU A 607 10.49 1.07 36.96
N ARG A 608 10.37 1.05 35.63
CA ARG A 608 10.93 0.00 34.76
C ARG A 608 12.44 -0.17 34.93
N THR A 609 13.19 0.92 35.02
CA THR A 609 14.65 0.90 35.18
C THR A 609 15.09 0.56 36.61
N ARG A 610 14.25 0.79 37.62
CA ARG A 610 14.52 0.32 38.99
C ARG A 610 14.37 -1.20 39.11
N HIS A 611 13.39 -1.79 38.40
CA HIS A 611 13.21 -3.25 38.30
C HIS A 611 14.23 -3.95 37.39
N LYS A 612 15.47 -3.43 37.34
CA LYS A 612 16.62 -3.77 36.49
C LYS A 612 17.07 -5.25 36.48
N LYS A 613 16.42 -6.14 37.23
CA LYS A 613 17.00 -7.46 37.51
C LYS A 613 17.01 -8.41 36.32
N GLU A 614 16.11 -8.32 35.32
CA GLU A 614 16.12 -9.35 34.24
C GLU A 614 15.70 -8.90 32.82
N GLY A 615 15.11 -7.72 32.60
CA GLY A 615 14.48 -7.38 31.32
C GLY A 615 15.26 -6.42 30.40
N LYS A 616 15.48 -6.82 29.13
CA LYS A 616 16.15 -5.98 28.11
C LYS A 616 15.24 -4.95 27.44
N TYR A 617 13.92 -5.14 27.52
CA TYR A 617 12.91 -4.39 26.77
C TYR A 617 12.20 -3.35 27.63
N LEU A 618 11.85 -2.21 27.03
CA LEU A 618 11.10 -1.15 27.70
C LEU A 618 9.73 -1.68 28.14
N PHE A 619 8.98 -2.31 27.22
CA PHE A 619 7.66 -2.87 27.48
C PHE A 619 7.74 -4.38 27.72
N ALA A 620 7.53 -4.76 28.98
CA ALA A 620 7.43 -6.14 29.43
C ALA A 620 6.44 -6.18 30.59
N LEU A 621 5.73 -7.31 30.76
CA LEU A 621 4.86 -7.48 31.92
C LEU A 621 5.65 -7.44 33.22
N GLU A 622 4.95 -7.08 34.29
CA GLU A 622 5.49 -7.08 35.64
C GLU A 622 6.18 -8.42 35.96
N GLY A 623 7.46 -8.37 36.35
CA GLY A 623 8.27 -9.54 36.68
C GLY A 623 8.80 -10.34 35.48
N LEU A 624 8.47 -10.00 34.23
CA LEU A 624 8.97 -10.70 33.03
C LEU A 624 10.11 -9.94 32.33
N SER A 625 11.00 -10.71 31.71
CA SER A 625 12.14 -10.21 30.93
C SER A 625 11.90 -10.17 29.42
N THR A 626 10.87 -10.87 28.95
CA THR A 626 10.53 -10.96 27.53
C THR A 626 9.71 -9.75 27.08
N PRO A 627 9.88 -9.30 25.82
CA PRO A 627 9.09 -8.20 25.29
C PRO A 627 7.61 -8.57 25.28
N LEU A 628 6.76 -7.57 25.48
CA LEU A 628 5.32 -7.71 25.36
C LEU A 628 4.94 -8.08 23.93
N ASP A 629 4.04 -9.04 23.75
CA ASP A 629 3.56 -9.41 22.43
C ASP A 629 2.45 -8.46 21.95
N ARG A 630 2.36 -8.28 20.63
CA ARG A 630 1.32 -7.45 20.00
C ARG A 630 -0.09 -7.88 20.39
N GLY A 631 -0.34 -9.19 20.50
CA GLY A 631 -1.68 -9.73 20.77
C GLY A 631 -2.22 -9.30 22.13
N SER A 632 -1.35 -9.17 23.14
CA SER A 632 -1.70 -8.66 24.46
C SER A 632 -2.20 -7.22 24.41
N VAL A 633 -1.54 -6.36 23.62
CA VAL A 633 -1.95 -4.96 23.43
C VAL A 633 -3.22 -4.86 22.58
N ASP A 634 -3.28 -5.58 21.46
CA ASP A 634 -4.43 -5.59 20.55
C ASP A 634 -5.71 -6.04 21.28
N ARG A 635 -5.60 -7.01 22.20
CA ARG A 635 -6.74 -7.48 23.01
C ARG A 635 -7.23 -6.39 23.97
N VAL A 636 -6.33 -5.79 24.75
CA VAL A 636 -6.71 -4.69 25.67
C VAL A 636 -7.35 -3.53 24.91
N PHE A 637 -6.78 -3.17 23.75
CA PHE A 637 -7.34 -2.14 22.89
C PHE A 637 -8.74 -2.50 22.39
N LYS A 638 -8.94 -3.74 21.89
CA LYS A 638 -10.26 -4.20 21.42
C LYS A 638 -11.31 -4.24 22.52
N GLU A 639 -10.96 -4.67 23.72
CA GLU A 639 -11.90 -4.64 24.86
C GLU A 639 -12.25 -3.19 25.21
N VAL A 640 -11.26 -2.31 25.31
CA VAL A 640 -11.47 -0.90 25.67
C VAL A 640 -12.24 -0.13 24.58
N VAL A 641 -12.04 -0.43 23.30
CA VAL A 641 -12.66 0.28 22.16
C VAL A 641 -13.97 -0.37 21.72
N GLY A 642 -14.07 -1.70 21.78
CA GLY A 642 -15.29 -2.46 21.48
C GLY A 642 -16.40 -2.21 22.50
N LEU A 643 -16.02 -1.80 23.72
CA LEU A 643 -16.95 -1.18 24.67
C LEU A 643 -17.58 0.09 24.08
N ILE A 644 -16.80 0.93 23.39
CA ILE A 644 -17.17 2.33 23.08
C ILE A 644 -17.85 2.48 21.70
N THR A 645 -17.63 1.54 20.77
CA THR A 645 -18.09 1.69 19.37
C THR A 645 -18.51 0.37 18.74
N ASN A 646 -19.58 0.38 17.92
CA ASN A 646 -19.97 -0.74 17.04
C ASN A 646 -19.05 -0.90 15.80
N THR A 647 -17.85 -0.30 15.81
CA THR A 647 -16.96 -0.20 14.64
C THR A 647 -15.63 -0.89 14.92
N TRP A 648 -15.14 -1.68 13.97
CA TRP A 648 -13.87 -2.39 14.10
C TRP A 648 -12.68 -1.46 13.86
N TYR A 649 -12.07 -0.94 14.93
CA TYR A 649 -10.81 -0.21 14.83
C TYR A 649 -9.61 -1.16 14.79
N CYS A 650 -8.75 -1.00 13.79
CA CYS A 650 -7.40 -1.59 13.80
C CYS A 650 -6.41 -0.61 14.45
N ILE A 651 -5.43 -1.12 15.22
CA ILE A 651 -4.32 -0.30 15.74
C ILE A 651 -3.39 0.10 14.58
N VAL A 652 -3.77 1.17 13.89
CA VAL A 652 -2.94 1.90 12.94
C VAL A 652 -3.16 3.38 13.23
N PHE A 653 -2.28 3.98 14.02
CA PHE A 653 -2.35 5.42 14.30
C PHE A 653 -1.75 6.18 13.12
N ALA A 654 -2.57 6.92 12.39
CA ALA A 654 -2.13 7.95 11.46
C ALA A 654 -1.95 9.26 12.24
N ILE A 655 -0.80 9.92 12.06
CA ILE A 655 -0.51 11.22 12.66
C ILE A 655 -1.31 12.29 11.90
N MET A 656 -2.23 12.99 12.58
CA MET A 656 -2.60 14.34 12.17
C MET A 656 -1.61 15.32 12.80
N LEU A 657 -0.70 15.86 11.98
CA LEU A 657 0.06 17.06 12.33
C LEU A 657 -0.85 18.27 12.12
N TYR A 658 -1.70 18.56 13.12
CA TYR A 658 -2.26 19.90 13.27
C TYR A 658 -1.22 20.73 14.02
N LEU A 659 -0.33 21.38 13.27
CA LEU A 659 0.52 22.45 13.78
C LEU A 659 -0.35 23.72 13.91
N THR A 660 -1.25 23.74 14.88
CA THR A 660 -1.76 25.01 15.42
C THR A 660 -0.74 25.49 16.44
N TRP A 661 0.21 26.29 15.98
CA TRP A 661 0.89 27.24 16.84
C TRP A 661 -0.15 28.33 17.19
N GLN A 662 -0.59 28.34 18.44
CA GLN A 662 -0.99 29.56 19.13
C GLN A 662 0.00 29.81 20.25
#